data_AF-A0A9W4TVP9-F1
#
_entry.id   AF-A0A9W4TVP9-F1
#
_cell.length_a   1.000
_cell.length_b   1.000
_cell.length_c   1.000
_cell.angle_alpha   90.00
_cell.angle_beta   90.00
_cell.angle_gamma   90.00
#
_symmetry.space_group_name_H-M   'P 1'
#
loop_
_entity.id
_entity.type
_entity.pdbx_description
1 polymer ?
#
loop_
_entity_poly.entity_id
_entity_poly.type
_entity_poly.pdbx_seq_one_letter_code
_entity_poly.pdbx_strand_id
1 'polypeptide(L)'
;MKSGTQSLNLSPVMSQVHVDDLNITSILSNKDIIINVDHVIDSDEAMILAMGYKQELKREFSLWTIFAVSFAVLGLLPSIAACFEYQQLVIGMSPLPWIIAIIFITSVALSMAEIASAFPCSAGTPYAVSQLAPKKYQAYLTWFTCWSNWMCQITAAPSVSWSCASLMLALYSLTDQNYTPTAGHVYGLTTGVMVVCGLICTLPTKYVSQIGSFGTICNIVFLTVVFVMILAGNDRIEISNVTEKFNKNAVACLAEECSNASIAVPRAIVMTSTIGGGVGFLFMIAIAYTLVDLNQIAEDPQGLGQPFVTYLSQIMKYKLVVAATSLTAVSSFFMSQNCLLAASRVTYAYSRDGLFPLSRFWKQVSPLTQTPIYAVVINVLLGQLFLLLMFAGDVAIGAIFSVGGIAGFVSFTVPTLLKITYSRKTFKRGPWNLGKYSEPIGWVTVSFVGLMIPILCFPYVVGSNLNPVEMNWTCVVFFGPLLIATIWFVVDAHKWYVGPKSNLDESDLVYGKEDTDDYEEEAQSLHISSACRHGEKCSKKHIKPTTSKTILIHNLYENPKLNKNNNIDEIDSNRLQDDFNQFYIDIFKHFSLIAEVQSIVVCENENNHLNGNVYVKFYNSSDAAMANTSLNQQWFNNRPIHCELTPVDNFNEAHCRAYDMNNCERGELCNYMHIRQPSEELKQKLFKSQDKYYIEKKINSLKQQLEEEKKMYGEQQDTNNNTTSTTSLLQQLM
;
A
#
# COMPACT_ATOMS: atom_id res chain seq x y z
N MET A 1 3.58 -7.89 -41.94
CA MET A 1 2.18 -7.42 -41.92
C MET A 1 1.26 -8.56 -41.50
N LYS A 2 0.62 -8.46 -40.33
CA LYS A 2 -0.67 -9.08 -39.98
C LYS A 2 -1.28 -8.22 -38.87
N SER A 3 -2.10 -7.23 -39.25
CA SER A 3 -2.78 -6.35 -38.32
C SER A 3 -3.97 -7.07 -37.71
N GLY A 4 -3.75 -7.77 -36.59
CA GLY A 4 -4.83 -8.30 -35.78
C GLY A 4 -5.54 -7.15 -35.07
N THR A 5 -6.73 -6.79 -35.51
CA THR A 5 -7.63 -5.92 -34.74
C THR A 5 -8.02 -6.65 -33.46
N GLN A 6 -7.43 -6.27 -32.33
CA GLN A 6 -7.96 -6.66 -31.03
C GLN A 6 -9.33 -6.01 -30.89
N SER A 7 -10.39 -6.81 -30.95
CA SER A 7 -11.70 -6.39 -30.48
C SER A 7 -11.57 -6.08 -28.99
N LEU A 8 -11.98 -4.88 -28.59
CA LEU A 8 -12.23 -4.55 -27.19
C LEU A 8 -13.34 -5.49 -26.69
N ASN A 9 -12.93 -6.59 -26.05
CA ASN A 9 -13.82 -7.43 -25.27
C ASN A 9 -14.22 -6.63 -24.03
N LEU A 10 -15.25 -5.79 -24.18
CA LEU A 10 -15.94 -5.14 -23.09
C LEU A 10 -16.61 -6.22 -22.23
N SER A 11 -15.86 -6.74 -21.27
CA SER A 11 -16.38 -7.55 -20.19
C SER A 11 -17.42 -6.72 -19.42
N PRO A 12 -18.63 -7.24 -19.15
CA PRO A 12 -19.66 -6.47 -18.48
C PRO A 12 -19.21 -6.16 -17.05
N VAL A 13 -19.24 -4.87 -16.67
CA VAL A 13 -18.99 -4.46 -15.29
C VAL A 13 -20.09 -5.08 -14.41
N MET A 14 -19.71 -6.01 -13.54
CA MET A 14 -20.63 -6.74 -12.65
C MET A 14 -20.57 -6.23 -11.21
N SER A 15 -19.61 -5.38 -10.86
CA SER A 15 -19.53 -4.70 -9.57
C SER A 15 -18.72 -3.41 -9.67
N GLN A 16 -19.04 -2.45 -8.80
CA GLN A 16 -18.35 -1.17 -8.66
C GLN A 16 -17.98 -0.96 -7.20
N VAL A 17 -16.75 -0.50 -6.93
CA VAL A 17 -16.25 -0.24 -5.57
C VAL A 17 -15.92 1.24 -5.44
N HIS A 18 -16.70 1.96 -4.65
CA HIS A 18 -16.31 3.31 -4.24
C HIS A 18 -15.25 3.23 -3.14
N VAL A 19 -14.07 3.80 -3.40
CA VAL A 19 -12.88 3.66 -2.53
C VAL A 19 -13.10 4.31 -1.16
N ASP A 20 -13.77 5.45 -1.12
CA ASP A 20 -13.92 6.24 0.11
C ASP A 20 -15.08 5.78 1.01
N ASP A 21 -16.09 5.07 0.47
CA ASP A 21 -17.14 4.40 1.25
C ASP A 21 -16.58 3.36 2.23
N LEU A 22 -15.49 2.69 1.85
CA LEU A 22 -14.81 1.70 2.67
C LEU A 22 -14.00 2.33 3.81
N ASN A 23 -13.81 3.65 3.79
CA ASN A 23 -13.13 4.44 4.82
C ASN A 23 -11.70 3.94 5.16
N ILE A 24 -10.97 3.46 4.17
CA ILE A 24 -9.58 2.99 4.27
C ILE A 24 -8.61 4.19 4.18
N THR A 25 -7.35 3.99 4.56
CA THR A 25 -6.24 4.91 4.20
C THR A 25 -5.41 4.28 3.08
N SER A 26 -5.36 4.90 1.90
CA SER A 26 -4.67 4.33 0.75
C SER A 26 -4.17 5.40 -0.24
N ILE A 27 -3.43 4.94 -1.26
CA ILE A 27 -2.98 5.75 -2.41
C ILE A 27 -4.18 6.34 -3.19
N LEU A 28 -5.36 5.72 -3.07
CA LEU A 28 -6.58 6.06 -3.80
C LEU A 28 -7.63 6.79 -2.96
N SER A 29 -7.49 6.86 -1.63
CA SER A 29 -8.50 7.47 -0.74
C SER A 29 -8.44 9.00 -0.72
N ASN A 30 -9.61 9.61 -0.53
CA ASN A 30 -9.94 11.04 -0.57
C ASN A 30 -9.77 11.59 -2.00
N LYS A 31 -10.30 10.84 -2.97
CA LYS A 31 -10.25 11.11 -4.43
C LYS A 31 -11.51 10.65 -5.19
N ASP A 32 -12.56 10.22 -4.49
CA ASP A 32 -13.85 9.82 -5.08
C ASP A 32 -13.77 8.62 -6.07
N ILE A 33 -12.68 7.84 -6.05
CA ILE A 33 -12.42 6.82 -7.08
C ILE A 33 -13.42 5.66 -6.99
N ILE A 34 -14.00 5.31 -8.14
CA ILE A 34 -14.83 4.12 -8.37
C ILE A 34 -14.00 3.11 -9.15
N ILE A 35 -13.87 1.89 -8.63
CA ILE A 35 -13.18 0.78 -9.31
C ILE A 35 -14.23 -0.12 -9.95
N ASN A 36 -14.22 -0.22 -11.28
CA ASN A 36 -15.07 -1.11 -12.07
C ASN A 36 -14.45 -2.50 -12.15
N VAL A 37 -15.24 -3.56 -11.95
CA VAL A 37 -14.76 -4.96 -12.08
C VAL A 37 -15.75 -5.83 -12.85
N ASP A 38 -15.20 -6.78 -13.61
CA ASP A 38 -15.91 -7.71 -14.49
C ASP A 38 -16.59 -8.91 -13.79
N HIS A 39 -16.40 -9.04 -12.48
CA HIS A 39 -16.96 -10.13 -11.67
C HIS A 39 -17.59 -9.61 -10.36
N VAL A 40 -18.27 -10.50 -9.64
CA VAL A 40 -18.91 -10.17 -8.36
C VAL A 40 -17.85 -10.14 -7.26
N ILE A 41 -17.70 -8.99 -6.61
CA ILE A 41 -16.64 -8.69 -5.64
C ILE A 41 -17.10 -9.02 -4.21
N ASP A 42 -16.21 -9.58 -3.39
CA ASP A 42 -16.39 -9.72 -1.94
C ASP A 42 -15.85 -8.49 -1.17
N SER A 43 -16.41 -8.21 0.00
CA SER A 43 -16.02 -7.14 0.92
C SER A 43 -14.51 -6.97 1.16
N ASP A 44 -13.75 -8.06 1.41
CA ASP A 44 -12.29 -7.99 1.53
C ASP A 44 -11.60 -7.70 0.18
N GLU A 45 -12.22 -8.02 -0.97
CA GLU A 45 -11.65 -7.76 -2.30
C GLU A 45 -11.85 -6.30 -2.69
N ALA A 46 -13.02 -5.74 -2.41
CA ALA A 46 -13.24 -4.30 -2.43
C ALA A 46 -12.19 -3.56 -1.57
N MET A 47 -11.83 -4.10 -0.40
CA MET A 47 -10.79 -3.53 0.47
C MET A 47 -9.36 -3.61 -0.14
N ILE A 48 -9.02 -4.68 -0.86
CA ILE A 48 -7.71 -4.82 -1.53
C ILE A 48 -7.65 -3.93 -2.78
N LEU A 49 -8.71 -3.89 -3.59
CA LEU A 49 -8.87 -2.97 -4.73
C LEU A 49 -8.73 -1.51 -4.27
N ALA A 50 -9.39 -1.12 -3.18
CA ALA A 50 -9.30 0.23 -2.62
C ALA A 50 -7.91 0.60 -2.02
N MET A 51 -7.03 -0.38 -1.81
CA MET A 51 -5.60 -0.14 -1.53
C MET A 51 -4.74 0.06 -2.79
N GLY A 52 -5.34 -0.08 -3.98
CA GLY A 52 -4.65 -0.02 -5.28
C GLY A 52 -4.19 -1.39 -5.79
N TYR A 53 -4.71 -2.50 -5.26
CA TYR A 53 -4.24 -3.83 -5.64
C TYR A 53 -5.30 -4.70 -6.31
N LYS A 54 -4.95 -5.25 -7.48
CA LYS A 54 -5.68 -6.36 -8.13
C LYS A 54 -5.28 -7.67 -7.45
N GLN A 55 -6.25 -8.50 -7.08
CA GLN A 55 -6.00 -9.74 -6.34
C GLN A 55 -5.44 -10.84 -7.25
N GLU A 56 -4.17 -11.19 -7.06
CA GLU A 56 -3.44 -12.18 -7.86
C GLU A 56 -3.44 -13.60 -7.25
N LEU A 57 -3.79 -13.73 -5.96
CA LEU A 57 -3.77 -14.98 -5.20
C LEU A 57 -5.18 -15.41 -4.77
N LYS A 58 -5.42 -16.72 -4.65
CA LYS A 58 -6.73 -17.28 -4.27
C LYS A 58 -6.93 -17.33 -2.76
N ARG A 59 -8.12 -16.91 -2.31
CA ARG A 59 -8.59 -17.05 -0.94
C ARG A 59 -8.98 -18.49 -0.61
N GLU A 60 -8.01 -19.29 -0.20
CA GLU A 60 -8.21 -20.67 0.27
C GLU A 60 -7.93 -20.84 1.78
N PHE A 61 -7.49 -19.79 2.47
CA PHE A 61 -7.16 -19.85 3.90
C PHE A 61 -8.29 -19.31 4.79
N SER A 62 -8.77 -20.15 5.69
CA SER A 62 -9.69 -19.75 6.77
C SER A 62 -8.93 -19.15 7.96
N LEU A 63 -9.66 -18.50 8.89
CA LEU A 63 -9.10 -18.04 10.17
C LEU A 63 -8.35 -19.16 10.91
N TRP A 64 -8.89 -20.39 10.93
CA TRP A 64 -8.20 -21.54 11.51
C TRP A 64 -6.91 -21.88 10.76
N THR A 65 -6.94 -21.89 9.43
CA THR A 65 -5.77 -22.15 8.58
C THR A 65 -4.65 -21.13 8.83
N ILE A 66 -5.00 -19.85 9.05
CA ILE A 66 -4.03 -18.77 9.26
C ILE A 66 -3.47 -18.80 10.67
N PHE A 67 -4.32 -19.00 11.69
CA PHE A 67 -3.84 -19.28 13.04
C PHE A 67 -2.92 -20.51 13.05
N ALA A 68 -3.27 -21.56 12.30
CA ALA A 68 -2.49 -22.78 12.20
C ALA A 68 -1.10 -22.52 11.60
N VAL A 69 -1.01 -21.93 10.40
CA VAL A 69 0.28 -21.58 9.78
C VAL A 69 1.08 -20.61 10.65
N SER A 70 0.43 -19.65 11.31
CA SER A 70 1.06 -18.73 12.27
C SER A 70 1.72 -19.47 13.44
N PHE A 71 1.01 -20.45 14.01
CA PHE A 71 1.49 -21.28 15.10
C PHE A 71 2.55 -22.29 14.64
N ALA A 72 2.46 -22.78 13.39
CA ALA A 72 3.47 -23.65 12.78
C ALA A 72 4.80 -22.93 12.51
N VAL A 73 4.78 -21.65 12.09
CA VAL A 73 6.00 -20.83 11.98
C VAL A 73 6.56 -20.43 13.36
N LEU A 74 5.70 -20.22 14.37
CA LEU A 74 6.17 -20.08 15.75
C LEU A 74 6.85 -21.37 16.24
N GLY A 75 6.38 -22.54 15.78
CA GLY A 75 7.13 -23.80 15.79
C GLY A 75 7.63 -24.21 17.16
N LEU A 76 6.81 -24.06 18.21
CA LEU A 76 7.29 -23.94 19.60
C LEU A 76 8.30 -25.01 20.04
N LEU A 77 8.04 -26.29 19.76
CA LEU A 77 8.95 -27.40 20.09
C LEU A 77 10.30 -27.29 19.35
N PRO A 78 10.34 -27.23 17.99
CA PRO A 78 11.56 -26.89 17.24
C PRO A 78 12.26 -25.60 17.68
N SER A 79 11.53 -24.52 17.97
CA SER A 79 12.10 -23.23 18.37
C SER A 79 12.83 -23.33 19.72
N ILE A 80 12.31 -24.09 20.67
CA ILE A 80 12.96 -24.36 21.96
C ILE A 80 14.21 -25.24 21.76
N ALA A 81 14.14 -26.25 20.90
CA ALA A 81 15.29 -27.09 20.57
C ALA A 81 16.40 -26.33 19.81
N ALA A 82 16.04 -25.38 18.94
CA ALA A 82 16.97 -24.55 18.17
C ALA A 82 17.64 -23.47 19.02
N CYS A 83 16.94 -22.92 20.02
CA CYS A 83 17.44 -21.82 20.86
C CYS A 83 18.08 -22.31 22.18
N PHE A 84 18.18 -23.64 22.39
CA PHE A 84 18.52 -24.23 23.69
C PHE A 84 19.89 -23.76 24.22
N GLU A 85 20.92 -23.84 23.37
CA GLU A 85 22.30 -23.42 23.66
C GLU A 85 22.38 -21.95 24.14
N TYR A 86 21.81 -21.03 23.36
CA TYR A 86 21.81 -19.60 23.64
C TYR A 86 21.16 -19.26 25.00
N GLN A 87 20.16 -20.03 25.43
CA GLN A 87 19.52 -19.82 26.73
C GLN A 87 20.42 -20.26 27.90
N GLN A 88 21.27 -21.27 27.71
CA GLN A 88 22.20 -21.72 28.77
C GLN A 88 23.31 -20.69 29.02
N LEU A 89 23.89 -20.15 27.94
CA LEU A 89 25.12 -19.35 27.96
C LEU A 89 25.03 -18.02 28.75
N VAL A 90 23.85 -17.42 28.88
CA VAL A 90 23.72 -16.08 29.48
C VAL A 90 23.39 -16.15 30.96
N ILE A 91 22.32 -16.86 31.35
CA ILE A 91 21.85 -16.92 32.74
C ILE A 91 21.15 -18.24 33.11
N GLY A 92 21.31 -19.29 32.31
CA GLY A 92 20.78 -20.62 32.56
C GLY A 92 19.28 -20.80 32.25
N MET A 93 18.77 -22.00 32.56
CA MET A 93 17.43 -22.44 32.16
C MET A 93 16.31 -21.96 33.11
N SER A 94 16.08 -20.65 33.23
CA SER A 94 14.95 -20.11 34.00
C SER A 94 13.68 -19.85 33.16
N PRO A 95 12.47 -19.95 33.76
CA PRO A 95 11.21 -19.50 33.16
C PRO A 95 10.96 -17.99 33.21
N LEU A 96 11.70 -17.21 34.01
CA LEU A 96 11.48 -15.76 34.16
C LEU A 96 11.50 -14.93 32.85
N PRO A 97 12.30 -15.25 31.81
CA PRO A 97 12.25 -14.59 30.49
C PRO A 97 10.86 -14.55 29.89
N TRP A 98 10.13 -15.65 30.05
CA TRP A 98 8.88 -15.86 29.34
C TRP A 98 7.78 -14.95 29.87
N ILE A 99 7.80 -14.58 31.15
CA ILE A 99 6.84 -13.60 31.71
C ILE A 99 7.07 -12.23 31.08
N ILE A 100 8.32 -11.77 31.03
CA ILE A 100 8.72 -10.50 30.40
C ILE A 100 8.39 -10.52 28.90
N ALA A 101 8.79 -11.58 28.20
CA ALA A 101 8.53 -11.75 26.77
C ALA A 101 7.03 -11.86 26.45
N ILE A 102 6.21 -12.54 27.26
CA ILE A 102 4.75 -12.58 27.08
C ILE A 102 4.18 -11.16 27.11
N ILE A 103 4.55 -10.35 28.10
CA ILE A 103 4.05 -8.98 28.25
C ILE A 103 4.47 -8.12 27.04
N PHE A 104 5.78 -8.03 26.77
CA PHE A 104 6.29 -7.10 25.77
C PHE A 104 6.07 -7.58 24.33
N ILE A 105 6.29 -8.86 24.00
CA ILE A 105 6.03 -9.37 22.64
C ILE A 105 4.52 -9.36 22.33
N THR A 106 3.65 -9.53 23.33
CA THR A 106 2.21 -9.35 23.09
C THR A 106 1.85 -7.88 22.89
N SER A 107 2.56 -6.91 23.48
CA SER A 107 2.40 -5.48 23.10
C SER A 107 2.76 -5.23 21.62
N VAL A 108 3.89 -5.80 21.14
CA VAL A 108 4.29 -5.75 19.72
C VAL A 108 3.21 -6.36 18.84
N ALA A 109 2.73 -7.57 19.20
CA ALA A 109 1.71 -8.31 18.46
C ALA A 109 0.37 -7.56 18.42
N LEU A 110 -0.06 -6.92 19.51
CA LEU A 110 -1.26 -6.09 19.57
C LEU A 110 -1.15 -4.85 18.68
N SER A 111 -0.01 -4.15 18.69
CA SER A 111 0.21 -3.00 17.80
C SER A 111 0.20 -3.40 16.32
N MET A 112 0.86 -4.52 15.99
CA MET A 112 0.89 -5.06 14.63
C MET A 112 -0.46 -5.61 14.17
N ALA A 113 -1.27 -6.18 15.06
CA ALA A 113 -2.63 -6.63 14.75
C ALA A 113 -3.54 -5.45 14.37
N GLU A 114 -3.42 -4.29 15.03
CA GLU A 114 -4.18 -3.08 14.68
C GLU A 114 -3.75 -2.51 13.31
N ILE A 115 -2.46 -2.55 13.01
CA ILE A 115 -1.92 -2.12 11.72
C ILE A 115 -2.35 -3.08 10.59
N ALA A 116 -2.30 -4.40 10.82
CA ALA A 116 -2.76 -5.41 9.87
C ALA A 116 -4.27 -5.36 9.61
N SER A 117 -5.08 -4.92 10.58
CA SER A 117 -6.52 -4.71 10.38
C SER A 117 -6.83 -3.52 9.46
N ALA A 118 -6.03 -2.46 9.54
CA ALA A 118 -6.18 -1.27 8.69
C ALA A 118 -5.60 -1.48 7.27
N PHE A 119 -4.61 -2.37 7.12
CA PHE A 119 -3.87 -2.58 5.86
C PHE A 119 -3.72 -4.08 5.49
N PRO A 120 -4.82 -4.82 5.22
CA PRO A 120 -4.78 -6.27 4.98
C PRO A 120 -4.30 -6.63 3.55
N CYS A 121 -3.00 -6.43 3.27
CA CYS A 121 -2.34 -6.83 2.03
C CYS A 121 -1.03 -7.60 2.32
N SER A 122 -0.50 -8.34 1.34
CA SER A 122 0.73 -9.14 1.51
C SER A 122 1.96 -8.29 1.83
N ALA A 123 2.00 -7.06 1.29
CA ALA A 123 3.00 -6.03 1.58
C ALA A 123 2.72 -5.25 2.89
N GLY A 124 1.82 -5.73 3.77
CA GLY A 124 1.17 -4.97 4.83
C GLY A 124 2.08 -4.10 5.71
N THR A 125 3.26 -4.58 6.12
CA THR A 125 4.17 -3.80 6.97
C THR A 125 4.84 -2.62 6.23
N PRO A 126 5.54 -2.78 5.09
CA PRO A 126 5.99 -1.64 4.29
C PRO A 126 4.87 -0.78 3.69
N TYR A 127 3.73 -1.37 3.32
CA TYR A 127 2.59 -0.61 2.83
C TYR A 127 2.02 0.31 3.92
N ALA A 128 1.86 -0.19 5.15
CA ALA A 128 1.55 0.65 6.30
C ALA A 128 2.57 1.77 6.49
N VAL A 129 3.88 1.50 6.36
CA VAL A 129 4.91 2.55 6.39
C VAL A 129 4.70 3.57 5.26
N SER A 130 4.34 3.14 4.05
CA SER A 130 4.08 4.06 2.93
C SER A 130 2.85 4.95 3.15
N GLN A 131 1.81 4.48 3.87
CA GLN A 131 0.64 5.30 4.20
C GLN A 131 0.84 6.16 5.45
N LEU A 132 1.72 5.76 6.37
CA LEU A 132 1.96 6.43 7.66
C LEU A 132 3.17 7.39 7.65
N ALA A 133 4.03 7.36 6.63
CA ALA A 133 5.22 8.19 6.53
C ALA A 133 4.93 9.59 5.93
N PRO A 134 5.67 10.64 6.35
CA PRO A 134 5.61 11.94 5.71
C PRO A 134 6.11 11.86 4.26
N LYS A 135 5.38 12.46 3.30
CA LYS A 135 5.64 12.39 1.84
C LYS A 135 7.12 12.54 1.45
N LYS A 136 7.88 13.43 2.10
CA LYS A 136 9.32 13.65 1.83
C LYS A 136 10.22 12.42 2.10
N TYR A 137 9.88 11.60 3.09
CA TYR A 137 10.68 10.43 3.51
C TYR A 137 9.98 9.10 3.25
N GLN A 138 8.79 9.11 2.67
CA GLN A 138 7.93 7.95 2.38
C GLN A 138 8.69 6.83 1.67
N ALA A 139 9.27 7.12 0.49
CA ALA A 139 10.02 6.13 -0.28
C ALA A 139 11.22 5.54 0.49
N TYR A 140 11.95 6.36 1.25
CA TYR A 140 13.11 5.89 2.03
C TYR A 140 12.70 5.02 3.22
N LEU A 141 11.67 5.42 3.97
CA LEU A 141 11.20 4.66 5.14
C LEU A 141 10.59 3.32 4.70
N THR A 142 9.80 3.31 3.62
CA THR A 142 9.31 2.06 3.03
C THR A 142 10.47 1.18 2.53
N TRP A 143 11.46 1.73 1.83
CA TRP A 143 12.64 1.00 1.38
C TRP A 143 13.40 0.35 2.55
N PHE A 144 13.70 1.12 3.60
CA PHE A 144 14.36 0.65 4.81
C PHE A 144 13.57 -0.47 5.50
N THR A 145 12.25 -0.31 5.66
CA THR A 145 11.38 -1.36 6.24
C THR A 145 11.30 -2.59 5.34
N CYS A 146 11.23 -2.46 4.02
CA CYS A 146 11.27 -3.60 3.08
C CYS A 146 12.54 -4.42 3.24
N TRP A 147 13.72 -3.78 3.22
CA TRP A 147 15.00 -4.47 3.36
C TRP A 147 15.15 -5.13 4.73
N SER A 148 14.78 -4.44 5.81
CA SER A 148 14.76 -5.05 7.16
C SER A 148 13.80 -6.25 7.24
N ASN A 149 12.58 -6.14 6.71
CA ASN A 149 11.61 -7.24 6.77
C ASN A 149 12.06 -8.44 5.91
N TRP A 150 12.64 -8.18 4.74
CA TRP A 150 13.14 -9.24 3.87
C TRP A 150 14.36 -9.95 4.45
N MET A 151 15.30 -9.22 5.07
CA MET A 151 16.43 -9.80 5.79
C MET A 151 16.00 -10.74 6.92
N CYS A 152 14.88 -10.47 7.60
CA CYS A 152 14.30 -11.41 8.57
C CYS A 152 13.80 -12.70 7.92
N GLN A 153 13.13 -12.58 6.77
CA GLN A 153 12.44 -13.72 6.14
C GLN A 153 13.40 -14.64 5.40
N ILE A 154 14.42 -14.09 4.73
CA ILE A 154 15.41 -14.88 3.98
C ILE A 154 16.33 -15.71 4.90
N THR A 155 16.57 -15.26 6.14
CA THR A 155 17.38 -15.99 7.13
C THR A 155 16.56 -17.00 7.94
N ALA A 156 15.25 -16.82 8.08
CA ALA A 156 14.38 -17.69 8.88
C ALA A 156 14.31 -19.14 8.35
N ALA A 157 14.04 -19.35 7.06
CA ALA A 157 13.90 -20.70 6.51
C ALA A 157 15.22 -21.52 6.54
N PRO A 158 16.39 -20.96 6.18
CA PRO A 158 17.68 -21.63 6.37
C PRO A 158 17.97 -21.97 7.84
N SER A 159 17.68 -21.05 8.76
CA SER A 159 17.91 -21.23 10.21
C SER A 159 17.17 -22.46 10.75
N VAL A 160 15.88 -22.61 10.40
CA VAL A 160 15.08 -23.76 10.82
C VAL A 160 15.52 -25.04 10.09
N SER A 161 15.87 -24.96 8.81
CA SER A 161 16.39 -26.11 8.04
C SER A 161 17.72 -26.63 8.60
N TRP A 162 18.58 -25.74 9.10
CA TRP A 162 19.82 -26.10 9.81
C TRP A 162 19.50 -26.83 11.10
N SER A 163 18.63 -26.29 11.96
CA SER A 163 18.22 -26.96 13.19
C SER A 163 17.58 -28.33 12.94
N CYS A 164 16.78 -28.46 11.87
CA CYS A 164 16.20 -29.73 11.45
C CYS A 164 17.29 -30.75 11.07
N ALA A 165 18.32 -30.32 10.32
CA ALA A 165 19.43 -31.18 9.94
C ALA A 165 20.27 -31.60 11.17
N SER A 166 20.58 -30.68 12.09
CA SER A 166 21.31 -31.01 13.33
C SER A 166 20.55 -32.01 14.20
N LEU A 167 19.22 -31.88 14.34
CA LEU A 167 18.38 -32.86 15.05
C LEU A 167 18.38 -34.25 14.37
N MET A 168 18.36 -34.28 13.03
CA MET A 168 18.43 -35.53 12.25
C MET A 168 19.81 -36.20 12.33
N LEU A 169 20.88 -35.42 12.43
CA LEU A 169 22.24 -35.95 12.57
C LEU A 169 22.53 -36.41 14.01
N ALA A 170 22.03 -35.71 15.03
CA ALA A 170 22.09 -36.17 16.42
C ALA A 170 21.36 -37.52 16.61
N LEU A 171 20.24 -37.76 15.93
CA LEU A 171 19.57 -39.07 15.89
C LEU A 171 20.44 -40.18 15.29
N TYR A 172 21.28 -39.84 14.30
CA TYR A 172 22.22 -40.80 13.71
C TYR A 172 23.42 -41.05 14.64
N SER A 173 23.99 -40.01 15.26
CA SER A 173 25.05 -40.14 16.28
C SER A 173 24.61 -40.93 17.53
N LEU A 174 23.33 -40.80 17.93
CA LEU A 174 22.74 -41.67 18.97
C LEU A 174 22.74 -43.16 18.57
N THR A 175 22.73 -43.47 17.27
CA THR A 175 22.67 -44.85 16.74
C THR A 175 24.04 -45.43 16.44
N ASP A 176 25.00 -44.62 15.94
CA ASP A 176 26.41 -44.98 15.77
C ASP A 176 27.32 -44.01 16.54
N GLN A 177 27.82 -44.48 17.67
CA GLN A 177 28.68 -43.70 18.58
C GLN A 177 30.05 -43.34 18.01
N ASN A 178 30.43 -43.84 16.83
CA ASN A 178 31.66 -43.46 16.13
C ASN A 178 31.45 -42.27 15.19
N TYR A 179 30.20 -41.88 14.93
CA TYR A 179 29.87 -40.80 14.00
C TYR A 179 29.71 -39.45 14.72
N THR A 180 30.55 -38.48 14.34
CA THR A 180 30.39 -37.08 14.73
C THR A 180 29.91 -36.25 13.52
N PRO A 181 28.94 -35.33 13.70
CA PRO A 181 28.42 -34.52 12.60
C PRO A 181 29.45 -33.47 12.15
N THR A 182 29.90 -33.54 10.90
CA THR A 182 30.76 -32.51 10.31
C THR A 182 29.95 -31.37 9.71
N ALA A 183 30.52 -30.16 9.62
CA ALA A 183 29.87 -29.02 8.97
C ALA A 183 29.43 -29.33 7.53
N GLY A 184 30.19 -30.16 6.79
CA GLY A 184 29.82 -30.63 5.45
C GLY A 184 28.60 -31.55 5.44
N HIS A 185 28.47 -32.45 6.42
CA HIS A 185 27.30 -33.32 6.57
C HIS A 185 26.04 -32.52 6.94
N VAL A 186 26.18 -31.55 7.86
CA VAL A 186 25.08 -30.64 8.23
C VAL A 186 24.66 -29.81 7.01
N TYR A 187 25.59 -29.14 6.32
CA TYR A 187 25.33 -28.35 5.11
C TYR A 187 24.59 -29.16 4.03
N GLY A 188 25.07 -30.38 3.73
CA GLY A 188 24.47 -31.26 2.74
C GLY A 188 23.02 -31.66 3.08
N LEU A 189 22.77 -32.02 4.34
CA LEU A 189 21.43 -32.37 4.80
C LEU A 189 20.49 -31.16 4.85
N THR A 190 20.96 -30.00 5.31
CA THR A 190 20.20 -28.74 5.27
C THR A 190 19.82 -28.37 3.84
N THR A 191 20.75 -28.54 2.88
CA THR A 191 20.48 -28.34 1.44
C THR A 191 19.35 -29.25 0.97
N GLY A 192 19.39 -30.54 1.32
CA GLY A 192 18.33 -31.51 1.00
C GLY A 192 16.97 -31.11 1.57
N VAL A 193 16.93 -30.73 2.85
CA VAL A 193 15.70 -30.22 3.51
C VAL A 193 15.17 -28.98 2.79
N MET A 194 16.00 -27.97 2.54
CA MET A 194 15.59 -26.74 1.85
C MET A 194 15.06 -26.98 0.44
N VAL A 195 15.68 -27.88 -0.33
CA VAL A 195 15.21 -28.24 -1.68
C VAL A 195 13.85 -28.96 -1.62
N VAL A 196 13.65 -29.89 -0.69
CA VAL A 196 12.35 -30.57 -0.53
C VAL A 196 11.26 -29.60 -0.07
N CYS A 197 11.54 -28.74 0.91
CA CYS A 197 10.62 -27.65 1.31
C CYS A 197 10.30 -26.72 0.14
N GLY A 198 11.30 -26.37 -0.69
CA GLY A 198 11.13 -25.55 -1.89
C GLY A 198 10.21 -26.21 -2.92
N LEU A 199 10.43 -27.49 -3.22
CA LEU A 199 9.55 -28.26 -4.11
C LEU A 199 8.10 -28.27 -3.59
N ILE A 200 7.89 -28.50 -2.29
CA ILE A 200 6.56 -28.42 -1.67
C ILE A 200 5.93 -27.03 -1.86
N CYS A 201 6.69 -25.94 -1.66
CA CYS A 201 6.22 -24.57 -1.87
C CYS A 201 5.91 -24.21 -3.34
N THR A 202 6.34 -25.01 -4.32
CA THR A 202 5.95 -24.82 -5.75
C THR A 202 4.62 -25.50 -6.12
N LEU A 203 4.12 -26.42 -5.30
CA LEU A 203 2.84 -27.12 -5.54
C LEU A 203 1.65 -26.14 -5.57
N PRO A 204 0.50 -26.51 -6.20
CA PRO A 204 -0.69 -25.68 -6.17
C PRO A 204 -1.14 -25.32 -4.74
N THR A 205 -1.57 -24.07 -4.52
CA THR A 205 -1.88 -23.49 -3.20
C THR A 205 -2.72 -24.39 -2.29
N LYS A 206 -3.72 -25.09 -2.83
CA LYS A 206 -4.54 -26.08 -2.11
C LYS A 206 -3.73 -27.16 -1.38
N TYR A 207 -2.73 -27.74 -2.03
CA TYR A 207 -1.87 -28.76 -1.42
C TYR A 207 -0.92 -28.15 -0.40
N VAL A 208 -0.38 -26.96 -0.67
CA VAL A 208 0.47 -26.22 0.27
C VAL A 208 -0.29 -25.89 1.56
N SER A 209 -1.53 -25.41 1.44
CA SER A 209 -2.44 -25.13 2.56
C SER A 209 -2.78 -26.38 3.37
N GLN A 210 -3.05 -27.51 2.70
CA GLN A 210 -3.29 -28.80 3.36
C GLN A 210 -2.05 -29.31 4.11
N ILE A 211 -0.86 -29.22 3.52
CA ILE A 211 0.41 -29.65 4.13
C ILE A 211 0.76 -28.78 5.33
N GLY A 212 0.63 -27.45 5.22
CA GLY A 212 0.85 -26.53 6.36
C GLY A 212 -0.14 -26.76 7.50
N SER A 213 -1.41 -27.01 7.19
CA SER A 213 -2.44 -27.36 8.18
C SER A 213 -2.12 -28.69 8.90
N PHE A 214 -1.74 -29.73 8.15
CA PHE A 214 -1.35 -31.02 8.71
C PHE A 214 -0.09 -30.90 9.59
N GLY A 215 0.94 -30.21 9.09
CA GLY A 215 2.16 -29.93 9.85
C GLY A 215 1.91 -29.15 11.14
N THR A 216 0.91 -28.25 11.16
CA THR A 216 0.47 -27.59 12.40
C THR A 216 -0.10 -28.60 13.41
N ILE A 217 -1.00 -29.49 12.96
CA ILE A 217 -1.62 -30.51 13.83
C ILE A 217 -0.53 -31.43 14.40
N CYS A 218 0.42 -31.86 13.57
CA CYS A 218 1.62 -32.57 14.02
C CYS A 218 2.38 -31.76 15.08
N ASN A 219 2.70 -30.49 14.83
CA ASN A 219 3.43 -29.64 15.79
C ASN A 219 2.72 -29.51 17.14
N ILE A 220 1.39 -29.36 17.17
CA ILE A 220 0.61 -29.29 18.42
C ILE A 220 0.60 -30.64 19.16
N VAL A 221 0.38 -31.75 18.45
CA VAL A 221 0.36 -33.10 19.04
C VAL A 221 1.75 -33.49 19.54
N PHE A 222 2.79 -33.26 18.76
CA PHE A 222 4.17 -33.64 19.09
C PHE A 222 4.73 -32.79 20.25
N LEU A 223 4.44 -31.48 20.28
CA LEU A 223 4.68 -30.62 21.45
C LEU A 223 4.03 -31.20 22.72
N THR A 224 2.76 -31.60 22.63
CA THR A 224 2.01 -32.16 23.78
C THR A 224 2.59 -33.50 24.24
N VAL A 225 2.92 -34.40 23.30
CA VAL A 225 3.53 -35.70 23.58
C VAL A 225 4.92 -35.54 24.22
N VAL A 226 5.79 -34.69 23.65
CA VAL A 226 7.13 -34.45 24.19
C VAL A 226 7.08 -33.76 25.55
N PHE A 227 6.15 -32.83 25.78
CA PHE A 227 5.92 -32.22 27.10
C PHE A 227 5.57 -33.28 28.16
N VAL A 228 4.67 -34.22 27.84
CA VAL A 228 4.30 -35.32 28.74
C VAL A 228 5.48 -36.28 28.95
N MET A 229 6.29 -36.58 27.92
CA MET A 229 7.48 -37.41 28.05
C MET A 229 8.54 -36.78 28.97
N ILE A 230 8.81 -35.49 28.81
CA ILE A 230 9.73 -34.70 29.65
C ILE A 230 9.31 -34.74 31.12
N LEU A 231 8.02 -34.53 31.40
CA LEU A 231 7.49 -34.58 32.78
C LEU A 231 7.46 -36.01 33.36
N ALA A 232 7.18 -37.03 32.53
CA ALA A 232 7.11 -38.42 32.96
C ALA A 232 8.47 -39.11 33.15
N GLY A 233 9.58 -38.46 32.76
CA GLY A 233 10.95 -38.94 32.97
C GLY A 233 11.62 -38.47 34.27
N ASN A 234 10.99 -37.58 35.05
CA ASN A 234 11.69 -36.77 36.05
C ASN A 234 11.74 -37.35 37.48
N ASP A 235 12.94 -37.69 37.95
CA ASP A 235 13.23 -38.15 39.31
C ASP A 235 13.92 -37.09 40.23
N ARG A 236 13.54 -35.80 40.10
CA ARG A 236 13.26 -34.84 41.23
C ARG A 236 14.42 -34.03 41.89
N ILE A 237 14.18 -32.71 42.09
CA ILE A 237 14.52 -31.80 43.25
C ILE A 237 15.15 -30.40 42.90
N GLU A 238 14.34 -29.36 43.17
CA GLU A 238 14.61 -27.95 43.63
C GLU A 238 15.52 -26.87 42.94
N ILE A 239 14.87 -26.06 42.08
CA ILE A 239 14.80 -24.55 41.97
C ILE A 239 16.03 -23.63 41.71
N SER A 240 15.84 -22.72 40.72
CA SER A 240 16.30 -21.30 40.62
C SER A 240 17.62 -21.00 39.85
N ASN A 241 17.83 -19.88 39.11
CA ASN A 241 16.99 -18.70 38.75
C ASN A 241 17.60 -17.85 37.57
N VAL A 242 16.88 -16.83 37.06
CA VAL A 242 17.31 -15.68 36.18
C VAL A 242 17.34 -15.88 34.62
N THR A 243 17.18 -14.78 33.86
CA THR A 243 16.66 -14.56 32.46
C THR A 243 17.53 -15.05 31.24
N GLU A 244 17.43 -14.80 29.90
CA GLU A 244 16.56 -14.20 28.82
C GLU A 244 16.98 -14.83 27.43
N LYS A 245 16.40 -14.70 26.20
CA LYS A 245 15.25 -14.03 25.49
C LYS A 245 15.15 -14.58 24.03
N PHE A 246 13.97 -14.80 23.39
CA PHE A 246 13.87 -15.07 21.90
C PHE A 246 12.57 -14.61 21.18
N ASN A 247 12.40 -14.96 19.88
CA ASN A 247 11.74 -14.18 18.79
C ASN A 247 10.39 -14.75 18.23
N LYS A 248 9.60 -13.96 17.45
CA LYS A 248 8.37 -14.38 16.73
C LYS A 248 8.09 -13.55 15.44
N ASN A 249 8.09 -14.15 14.24
CA ASN A 249 7.75 -13.47 12.97
C ASN A 249 7.00 -14.39 11.96
N ALA A 250 5.96 -13.89 11.25
CA ALA A 250 5.54 -14.28 9.88
C ALA A 250 4.13 -13.82 9.46
N VAL A 251 3.17 -13.81 10.39
CA VAL A 251 1.71 -13.90 10.14
C VAL A 251 1.14 -12.93 9.09
N ALA A 252 1.54 -11.66 9.12
CA ALA A 252 0.90 -10.59 8.32
C ALA A 252 1.00 -10.80 6.79
N CYS A 253 1.98 -11.59 6.32
CA CYS A 253 2.29 -11.74 4.90
C CYS A 253 1.29 -12.64 4.14
N LEU A 254 0.38 -13.31 4.85
CA LEU A 254 -0.63 -14.23 4.30
C LEU A 254 -2.01 -13.57 4.11
N ALA A 255 -2.12 -12.25 4.29
CA ALA A 255 -3.41 -11.53 4.25
C ALA A 255 -4.15 -11.61 2.91
N GLU A 256 -3.45 -11.70 1.77
CA GLU A 256 -4.08 -11.80 0.44
C GLU A 256 -4.72 -13.18 0.16
N GLU A 257 -4.32 -14.25 0.86
CA GLU A 257 -4.87 -15.60 0.67
C GLU A 257 -6.02 -15.93 1.66
N CYS A 258 -6.43 -14.93 2.46
CA CYS A 258 -7.35 -15.02 3.59
C CYS A 258 -8.80 -14.65 3.25
N SER A 259 -9.79 -15.32 3.86
CA SER A 259 -11.15 -14.78 4.00
C SER A 259 -11.36 -14.02 5.32
N ASN A 260 -12.01 -12.86 5.26
CA ASN A 260 -12.14 -11.90 6.38
C ASN A 260 -10.78 -11.41 6.91
N ALA A 261 -9.89 -10.97 6.01
CA ALA A 261 -8.50 -10.64 6.31
C ALA A 261 -8.36 -9.55 7.38
N SER A 262 -9.22 -8.53 7.31
CA SER A 262 -9.25 -7.39 8.23
C SER A 262 -9.56 -7.76 9.69
N ILE A 263 -10.12 -8.94 9.97
CA ILE A 263 -10.45 -9.43 11.33
C ILE A 263 -9.70 -10.73 11.67
N ALA A 264 -9.51 -11.64 10.71
CA ALA A 264 -8.88 -12.93 10.92
C ALA A 264 -7.36 -12.82 11.16
N VAL A 265 -6.64 -12.00 10.38
CA VAL A 265 -5.18 -11.81 10.53
C VAL A 265 -4.85 -11.16 11.89
N PRO A 266 -5.52 -10.07 12.35
CA PRO A 266 -5.33 -9.52 13.69
C PRO A 266 -5.59 -10.53 14.81
N ARG A 267 -6.67 -11.33 14.71
CA ARG A 267 -6.97 -12.38 15.70
C ARG A 267 -5.90 -13.47 15.71
N ALA A 268 -5.45 -13.93 14.55
CA ALA A 268 -4.38 -14.93 14.44
C ALA A 268 -3.06 -14.46 15.06
N ILE A 269 -2.67 -13.19 14.83
CA ILE A 269 -1.47 -12.57 15.44
C ILE A 269 -1.55 -12.63 16.97
N VAL A 270 -2.66 -12.15 17.56
CA VAL A 270 -2.83 -12.08 19.01
C VAL A 270 -2.96 -13.48 19.64
N MET A 271 -3.75 -14.38 19.03
CA MET A 271 -3.88 -15.77 19.48
C MET A 271 -2.54 -16.51 19.45
N THR A 272 -1.77 -16.37 18.37
CA THR A 272 -0.45 -17.01 18.25
C THR A 272 0.53 -16.46 19.29
N SER A 273 0.55 -15.13 19.53
CA SER A 273 1.43 -14.56 20.55
C SER A 273 1.07 -15.04 21.95
N THR A 274 -0.21 -15.02 22.33
CA THR A 274 -0.67 -15.32 23.69
C THR A 274 -0.69 -16.81 24.00
N ILE A 275 -1.17 -17.66 23.07
CA ILE A 275 -1.20 -19.12 23.25
C ILE A 275 0.21 -19.70 23.18
N GLY A 276 1.01 -19.32 22.17
CA GLY A 276 2.42 -19.68 22.11
C GLY A 276 3.20 -19.15 23.32
N GLY A 277 2.81 -17.97 23.82
CA GLY A 277 3.24 -17.38 25.09
C GLY A 277 3.04 -18.31 26.29
N GLY A 278 1.78 -18.59 26.63
CA GLY A 278 1.45 -19.41 27.80
C GLY A 278 1.98 -20.85 27.72
N VAL A 279 1.86 -21.50 26.56
CA VAL A 279 2.31 -22.89 26.39
C VAL A 279 3.84 -22.98 26.44
N GLY A 280 4.57 -22.03 25.85
CA GLY A 280 6.04 -21.99 25.91
C GLY A 280 6.57 -21.70 27.32
N PHE A 281 5.91 -20.84 28.09
CA PHE A 281 6.22 -20.63 29.51
C PHE A 281 6.08 -21.93 30.32
N LEU A 282 4.99 -22.67 30.12
CA LEU A 282 4.79 -23.97 30.78
C LEU A 282 5.83 -25.02 30.33
N PHE A 283 6.19 -25.05 29.04
CA PHE A 283 7.22 -25.94 28.52
C PHE A 283 8.60 -25.61 29.10
N MET A 284 8.94 -24.33 29.27
CA MET A 284 10.18 -23.92 29.93
C MET A 284 10.17 -24.13 31.45
N ILE A 285 9.02 -24.08 32.13
CA ILE A 285 8.91 -24.54 33.52
C ILE A 285 9.24 -26.03 33.61
N ALA A 286 8.76 -26.86 32.67
CA ALA A 286 9.10 -28.28 32.66
C ALA A 286 10.59 -28.52 32.42
N ILE A 287 11.22 -27.83 31.45
CA ILE A 287 12.68 -27.92 31.22
C ILE A 287 13.46 -27.47 32.46
N ALA A 288 13.12 -26.31 33.04
CA ALA A 288 13.75 -25.75 34.23
C ALA A 288 13.61 -26.64 35.49
N TYR A 289 12.59 -27.51 35.53
CA TYR A 289 12.33 -28.45 36.61
C TYR A 289 12.91 -29.86 36.37
N THR A 290 13.37 -30.15 35.14
CA THR A 290 13.89 -31.48 34.74
C THR A 290 15.39 -31.51 34.51
N LEU A 291 16.01 -30.38 34.17
CA LEU A 291 17.42 -30.29 33.84
C LEU A 291 18.31 -30.68 35.03
N VAL A 292 19.33 -31.52 34.78
CA VAL A 292 20.20 -32.10 35.82
C VAL A 292 21.54 -31.37 35.90
N ASP A 293 22.24 -31.19 34.78
CA ASP A 293 23.55 -30.51 34.75
C ASP A 293 23.72 -29.68 33.47
N LEU A 294 23.92 -28.37 33.62
CA LEU A 294 24.15 -27.45 32.51
C LEU A 294 25.51 -27.67 31.83
N ASN A 295 26.54 -28.05 32.59
CA ASN A 295 27.92 -28.14 32.07
C ASN A 295 28.04 -29.31 31.10
N GLN A 296 27.51 -30.49 31.48
CA GLN A 296 27.45 -31.67 30.61
C GLN A 296 26.68 -31.45 29.31
N ILE A 297 25.77 -30.46 29.24
CA ILE A 297 25.07 -30.13 28.01
C ILE A 297 25.93 -29.20 27.12
N ALA A 298 26.69 -28.28 27.74
CA ALA A 298 27.58 -27.35 27.02
C ALA A 298 28.90 -28.01 26.56
N GLU A 299 29.40 -29.00 27.31
CA GLU A 299 30.58 -29.80 26.96
C GLU A 299 30.28 -30.89 25.91
N ASP A 300 28.99 -31.20 25.68
CA ASP A 300 28.47 -32.28 24.83
C ASP A 300 29.38 -33.53 24.73
N PRO A 301 29.61 -34.26 25.84
CA PRO A 301 30.59 -35.35 25.92
C PRO A 301 30.25 -36.58 25.07
N GLN A 302 29.12 -36.55 24.34
CA GLN A 302 28.71 -37.57 23.37
C GLN A 302 28.90 -37.12 21.90
N GLY A 303 29.30 -35.87 21.64
CA GLY A 303 29.55 -35.34 20.29
C GLY A 303 28.30 -35.35 19.40
N LEU A 304 27.12 -35.14 19.98
CA LEU A 304 25.83 -35.17 19.30
C LEU A 304 25.60 -33.93 18.42
N GLY A 305 26.24 -32.80 18.75
CA GLY A 305 26.15 -31.55 17.99
C GLY A 305 24.79 -30.84 18.10
N GLN A 306 24.01 -31.15 19.16
CA GLN A 306 22.74 -30.50 19.46
C GLN A 306 22.41 -30.61 20.96
N PRO A 307 22.73 -29.56 21.76
CA PRO A 307 22.48 -29.47 23.21
C PRO A 307 21.09 -29.93 23.69
N PHE A 308 20.01 -29.71 22.91
CA PHE A 308 18.67 -30.19 23.26
C PHE A 308 18.61 -31.72 23.37
N VAL A 309 19.31 -32.47 22.51
CA VAL A 309 19.33 -33.94 22.55
C VAL A 309 20.19 -34.43 23.71
N THR A 310 21.30 -33.76 23.99
CA THR A 310 22.16 -34.02 25.16
C THR A 310 21.38 -33.82 26.48
N TYR A 311 20.55 -32.77 26.57
CA TYR A 311 19.58 -32.58 27.66
C TYR A 311 18.57 -33.72 27.76
N LEU A 312 17.90 -34.11 26.66
CA LEU A 312 16.94 -35.22 26.68
C LEU A 312 17.60 -36.54 27.14
N SER A 313 18.87 -36.75 26.81
CA SER A 313 19.68 -37.91 27.25
C SER A 313 20.01 -37.92 28.74
N GLN A 314 20.01 -36.77 29.44
CA GLN A 314 20.12 -36.73 30.91
C GLN A 314 18.81 -37.20 31.58
N ILE A 315 17.67 -36.77 31.04
CA ILE A 315 16.37 -36.87 31.72
C ILE A 315 15.52 -38.07 31.30
N MET A 316 15.91 -38.82 30.27
CA MET A 316 15.10 -39.90 29.71
C MET A 316 15.92 -41.10 29.24
N LYS A 317 15.30 -42.29 29.32
CA LYS A 317 15.84 -43.54 28.78
C LYS A 317 15.93 -43.46 27.25
N TYR A 318 17.04 -43.89 26.67
CA TYR A 318 17.38 -43.88 25.23
C TYR A 318 16.19 -43.98 24.24
N LYS A 319 15.29 -44.95 24.41
CA LYS A 319 14.12 -45.13 23.51
C LYS A 319 13.17 -43.92 23.48
N LEU A 320 13.02 -43.22 24.60
CA LEU A 320 12.23 -41.98 24.69
C LEU A 320 12.99 -40.78 24.11
N VAL A 321 14.32 -40.73 24.25
CA VAL A 321 15.18 -39.71 23.63
C VAL A 321 15.07 -39.74 22.10
N VAL A 322 15.24 -40.94 21.51
CA VAL A 322 15.12 -41.17 20.07
C VAL A 322 13.71 -40.80 19.59
N ALA A 323 12.67 -41.17 20.33
CA ALA A 323 11.29 -40.82 20.00
C ALA A 323 11.05 -39.29 20.05
N ALA A 324 11.40 -38.63 21.16
CA ALA A 324 11.20 -37.19 21.33
C ALA A 324 11.97 -36.36 20.29
N THR A 325 13.23 -36.75 20.01
CA THR A 325 14.06 -36.08 19.00
C THR A 325 13.50 -36.31 17.59
N SER A 326 13.00 -37.51 17.28
CA SER A 326 12.34 -37.80 15.99
C SER A 326 11.09 -36.94 15.78
N LEU A 327 10.23 -36.82 16.80
CA LEU A 327 9.05 -35.94 16.74
C LEU A 327 9.45 -34.46 16.59
N THR A 328 10.51 -34.02 17.28
CA THR A 328 11.06 -32.66 17.17
C THR A 328 11.63 -32.37 15.78
N ALA A 329 12.35 -33.32 15.17
CA ALA A 329 12.89 -33.20 13.81
C ALA A 329 11.77 -33.08 12.76
N VAL A 330 10.75 -33.94 12.83
CA VAL A 330 9.58 -33.86 11.92
C VAL A 330 8.84 -32.53 12.11
N SER A 331 8.71 -32.04 13.35
CA SER A 331 8.14 -30.71 13.60
C SER A 331 8.97 -29.57 13.00
N SER A 332 10.30 -29.68 13.03
CA SER A 332 11.22 -28.67 12.49
C SER A 332 11.16 -28.62 10.95
N PHE A 333 11.00 -29.77 10.29
CA PHE A 333 10.74 -29.84 8.85
C PHE A 333 9.47 -29.07 8.44
N PHE A 334 8.35 -29.28 9.15
CA PHE A 334 7.11 -28.54 8.88
C PHE A 334 7.23 -27.04 9.21
N MET A 335 7.95 -26.67 10.27
CA MET A 335 8.24 -25.26 10.56
C MET A 335 9.03 -24.61 9.40
N SER A 336 10.10 -25.27 8.91
CA SER A 336 10.91 -24.78 7.78
C SER A 336 10.08 -24.56 6.51
N GLN A 337 9.22 -25.53 6.16
CA GLN A 337 8.32 -25.42 5.01
C GLN A 337 7.39 -24.19 5.10
N ASN A 338 6.87 -23.88 6.29
CA ASN A 338 6.02 -22.70 6.48
C ASN A 338 6.83 -21.38 6.50
N CYS A 339 8.06 -21.38 7.03
CA CYS A 339 8.99 -20.24 6.92
C CYS A 339 9.31 -19.92 5.45
N LEU A 340 9.64 -20.93 4.64
CA LEU A 340 9.98 -20.75 3.23
C LEU A 340 8.78 -20.26 2.41
N LEU A 341 7.58 -20.74 2.72
CA LEU A 341 6.33 -20.22 2.15
C LEU A 341 6.19 -18.72 2.42
N ALA A 342 6.30 -18.29 3.68
CA ALA A 342 6.21 -16.88 4.05
C ALA A 342 7.27 -16.00 3.35
N ALA A 343 8.53 -16.46 3.32
CA ALA A 343 9.62 -15.75 2.66
C ALA A 343 9.41 -15.60 1.15
N SER A 344 8.86 -16.63 0.48
CA SER A 344 8.53 -16.56 -0.95
C SER A 344 7.42 -15.55 -1.26
N ARG A 345 6.37 -15.45 -0.42
CA ARG A 345 5.29 -14.46 -0.57
C ARG A 345 5.79 -13.03 -0.38
N VAL A 346 6.63 -12.78 0.64
CA VAL A 346 7.27 -11.47 0.87
C VAL A 346 8.16 -11.07 -0.30
N THR A 347 8.98 -12.00 -0.79
CA THR A 347 9.87 -11.77 -1.94
C THR A 347 9.07 -11.48 -3.23
N TYR A 348 7.94 -12.16 -3.43
CA TYR A 348 7.03 -11.88 -4.53
C TYR A 348 6.44 -10.47 -4.44
N ALA A 349 5.85 -10.09 -3.31
CA ALA A 349 5.23 -8.77 -3.11
C ALA A 349 6.22 -7.62 -3.36
N TYR A 350 7.44 -7.72 -2.80
CA TYR A 350 8.46 -6.69 -2.99
C TYR A 350 9.04 -6.68 -4.42
N SER A 351 8.95 -7.80 -5.15
CA SER A 351 9.25 -7.87 -6.58
C SER A 351 8.16 -7.22 -7.44
N ARG A 352 6.88 -7.34 -7.05
CA ARG A 352 5.74 -6.66 -7.68
C ARG A 352 5.90 -5.14 -7.60
N ASP A 353 6.21 -4.65 -6.39
CA ASP A 353 6.45 -3.23 -6.11
C ASP A 353 7.78 -2.69 -6.68
N GLY A 354 8.62 -3.58 -7.26
CA GLY A 354 9.85 -3.21 -7.96
C GLY A 354 11.05 -2.89 -7.07
N LEU A 355 11.06 -3.32 -5.80
CA LEU A 355 12.16 -3.09 -4.85
C LEU A 355 13.49 -3.67 -5.34
N PHE A 356 13.45 -4.87 -5.92
CA PHE A 356 14.63 -5.66 -6.22
C PHE A 356 15.22 -5.39 -7.61
N PRO A 357 16.56 -5.54 -7.77
CA PRO A 357 17.14 -5.63 -9.10
C PRO A 357 16.62 -6.90 -9.78
N LEU A 358 16.39 -6.87 -11.09
CA LEU A 358 15.78 -7.98 -11.85
C LEU A 358 14.37 -8.41 -11.39
N SER A 359 13.67 -7.57 -10.61
CA SER A 359 12.27 -7.75 -10.15
C SER A 359 11.28 -8.26 -11.22
N ARG A 360 11.48 -7.88 -12.50
CA ARG A 360 10.72 -8.38 -13.66
C ARG A 360 10.66 -9.91 -13.80
N PHE A 361 11.66 -10.64 -13.28
CA PHE A 361 11.69 -12.10 -13.28
C PHE A 361 11.07 -12.68 -12.00
N TRP A 362 11.36 -12.08 -10.85
CA TRP A 362 10.94 -12.61 -9.54
C TRP A 362 9.44 -12.39 -9.26
N LYS A 363 8.82 -11.40 -9.92
CA LYS A 363 7.36 -11.15 -9.85
C LYS A 363 6.50 -12.07 -10.76
N GLN A 364 7.04 -13.14 -11.32
CA GLN A 364 6.30 -14.02 -12.22
C GLN A 364 5.60 -15.15 -11.45
N VAL A 365 4.27 -15.22 -11.57
CA VAL A 365 3.43 -16.31 -11.07
C VAL A 365 3.29 -17.39 -12.14
N SER A 366 3.38 -18.67 -11.75
CA SER A 366 3.10 -19.81 -12.64
C SER A 366 1.60 -19.93 -12.93
N PRO A 367 1.15 -19.92 -14.19
CA PRO A 367 -0.29 -20.02 -14.51
C PRO A 367 -0.89 -21.39 -14.15
N LEU A 368 -0.07 -22.45 -14.08
CA LEU A 368 -0.50 -23.81 -13.77
C LEU A 368 -0.74 -24.03 -12.28
N THR A 369 0.14 -23.48 -11.43
CA THR A 369 0.14 -23.71 -9.97
C THR A 369 -0.37 -22.52 -9.16
N GLN A 370 -0.46 -21.33 -9.78
CA GLN A 370 -0.78 -20.06 -9.12
C GLN A 370 0.18 -19.73 -7.96
N THR A 371 1.45 -20.13 -8.11
CA THR A 371 2.54 -19.91 -7.14
C THR A 371 3.74 -19.19 -7.78
N PRO A 372 4.45 -18.32 -7.05
CA PRO A 372 5.59 -17.56 -7.55
C PRO A 372 6.88 -18.41 -7.50
N ILE A 373 6.99 -19.39 -8.41
CA ILE A 373 8.07 -20.39 -8.42
C ILE A 373 9.47 -19.74 -8.38
N TYR A 374 9.69 -18.66 -9.13
CA TYR A 374 10.96 -17.93 -9.13
C TYR A 374 11.29 -17.29 -7.77
N ALA A 375 10.28 -16.81 -7.03
CA ALA A 375 10.47 -16.31 -5.68
C ALA A 375 10.84 -17.44 -4.70
N VAL A 376 10.28 -18.64 -4.85
CA VAL A 376 10.70 -19.81 -4.05
C VAL A 376 12.17 -20.17 -4.36
N VAL A 377 12.53 -20.27 -5.64
CA VAL A 377 13.89 -20.66 -6.07
C VAL A 377 14.95 -19.66 -5.59
N ILE A 378 14.72 -18.34 -5.72
CA ILE A 378 15.70 -17.36 -5.24
C ILE A 378 15.86 -17.36 -3.72
N ASN A 379 14.80 -17.67 -2.95
CA ASN A 379 14.90 -17.82 -1.49
C ASN A 379 15.74 -19.05 -1.11
N VAL A 380 15.57 -20.18 -1.81
CA VAL A 380 16.41 -21.37 -1.59
C VAL A 380 17.87 -21.09 -1.94
N LEU A 381 18.15 -20.47 -3.09
CA LEU A 381 19.52 -20.17 -3.53
C LEU A 381 20.24 -19.17 -2.61
N LEU A 382 19.60 -18.05 -2.26
CA LEU A 382 20.19 -17.07 -1.35
C LEU A 382 20.33 -17.63 0.07
N GLY A 383 19.35 -18.39 0.56
CA GLY A 383 19.45 -19.11 1.83
C GLY A 383 20.63 -20.08 1.86
N GLN A 384 20.88 -20.79 0.76
CA GLN A 384 22.02 -21.69 0.63
C GLN A 384 23.37 -20.95 0.62
N LEU A 385 23.43 -19.75 0.03
CA LEU A 385 24.61 -18.88 0.09
C LEU A 385 24.86 -18.35 1.51
N PHE A 386 23.81 -18.02 2.28
CA PHE A 386 23.96 -17.67 3.70
C PHE A 386 24.49 -18.85 4.54
N LEU A 387 24.02 -20.08 4.27
CA LEU A 387 24.50 -21.28 4.97
C LEU A 387 25.99 -21.58 4.76
N LEU A 388 26.63 -21.09 3.68
CA LEU A 388 28.08 -21.24 3.49
C LEU A 388 28.91 -20.59 4.62
N LEU A 389 28.35 -19.64 5.37
CA LEU A 389 29.02 -19.02 6.52
C LEU A 389 29.33 -20.02 7.65
N MET A 390 28.69 -21.19 7.69
CA MET A 390 29.05 -22.24 8.67
C MET A 390 30.47 -22.78 8.44
N PHE A 391 31.02 -22.68 7.23
CA PHE A 391 32.43 -23.03 6.96
C PHE A 391 33.42 -21.96 7.44
N ALA A 392 32.94 -20.79 7.87
CA ALA A 392 33.75 -19.74 8.50
C ALA A 392 33.76 -19.83 10.04
N GLY A 393 32.92 -20.68 10.64
CA GLY A 393 32.85 -20.95 12.08
C GLY A 393 31.46 -20.73 12.69
N ASP A 394 31.22 -21.36 13.83
CA ASP A 394 29.90 -21.46 14.47
C ASP A 394 29.32 -20.08 14.87
N VAL A 395 30.19 -19.14 15.20
CA VAL A 395 29.83 -17.75 15.54
C VAL A 395 29.35 -16.96 14.32
N ALA A 396 29.85 -17.29 13.11
CA ALA A 396 29.46 -16.64 11.87
C ALA A 396 28.07 -17.11 11.38
N ILE A 397 27.74 -18.40 11.57
CA ILE A 397 26.39 -18.92 11.36
C ILE A 397 25.44 -18.49 12.49
N GLY A 398 25.92 -18.41 13.73
CA GLY A 398 25.22 -17.83 14.88
C GLY A 398 24.67 -16.42 14.64
N ALA A 399 25.47 -15.55 14.00
CA ALA A 399 25.08 -14.20 13.62
C ALA A 399 23.92 -14.11 12.60
N ILE A 400 23.52 -15.22 11.96
CA ILE A 400 22.39 -15.27 11.02
C ILE A 400 21.05 -15.42 11.77
N PHE A 401 21.02 -16.19 12.86
CA PHE A 401 19.82 -16.39 13.69
C PHE A 401 19.40 -15.08 14.39
N SER A 402 20.37 -14.35 14.91
CA SER A 402 20.18 -13.07 15.59
C SER A 402 19.76 -11.93 14.66
N VAL A 403 20.20 -11.94 13.39
CA VAL A 403 19.66 -11.06 12.33
C VAL A 403 18.14 -11.23 12.20
N GLY A 404 17.63 -12.47 12.23
CA GLY A 404 16.18 -12.74 12.22
C GLY A 404 15.42 -12.11 13.41
N GLY A 405 16.10 -11.87 14.54
CA GLY A 405 15.59 -11.11 15.67
C GLY A 405 15.50 -9.61 15.38
N ILE A 406 16.66 -8.98 15.17
CA ILE A 406 16.75 -7.51 15.01
C ILE A 406 15.96 -7.04 13.78
N ALA A 407 16.05 -7.75 12.66
CA ALA A 407 15.46 -7.36 11.39
C ALA A 407 13.91 -7.35 11.42
N GLY A 408 13.29 -8.28 12.15
CA GLY A 408 11.84 -8.30 12.42
C GLY A 408 11.43 -7.21 13.40
N PHE A 409 12.16 -7.03 14.50
CA PHE A 409 11.88 -5.96 15.47
C PHE A 409 11.94 -4.56 14.84
N VAL A 410 12.98 -4.26 14.04
CA VAL A 410 13.09 -2.99 13.30
C VAL A 410 11.91 -2.82 12.33
N SER A 411 11.58 -3.86 11.55
CA SER A 411 10.47 -3.85 10.59
C SER A 411 9.13 -3.44 11.23
N PHE A 412 8.77 -4.02 12.38
CA PHE A 412 7.49 -3.77 13.05
C PHE A 412 7.46 -2.47 13.85
N THR A 413 8.61 -1.97 14.30
CA THR A 413 8.72 -0.73 15.06
C THR A 413 8.55 0.51 14.19
N VAL A 414 9.01 0.53 12.93
CA VAL A 414 8.86 1.71 12.05
C VAL A 414 7.38 2.12 11.86
N PRO A 415 6.43 1.27 11.44
CA PRO A 415 5.03 1.68 11.29
C PRO A 415 4.36 1.94 12.65
N THR A 416 4.73 1.23 13.73
CA THR A 416 4.23 1.54 15.07
C THR A 416 4.66 2.94 15.53
N LEU A 417 5.93 3.30 15.32
CA LEU A 417 6.48 4.61 15.63
C LEU A 417 5.79 5.71 14.82
N LEU A 418 5.62 5.51 13.50
CA LEU A 418 4.92 6.46 12.63
C LEU A 418 3.44 6.64 13.02
N LYS A 419 2.75 5.56 13.43
CA LYS A 419 1.37 5.59 13.94
C LYS A 419 1.23 6.47 15.19
N ILE A 420 2.12 6.32 16.17
CA ILE A 420 2.01 7.06 17.45
C ILE A 420 2.61 8.48 17.41
N THR A 421 3.51 8.78 16.47
CA THR A 421 4.15 10.11 16.36
C THR A 421 3.49 11.00 15.31
N TYR A 422 3.64 10.66 14.02
CA TYR A 422 3.24 11.51 12.90
C TYR A 422 1.77 11.31 12.52
N SER A 423 1.36 10.06 12.28
CA SER A 423 0.03 9.72 11.76
C SER A 423 -1.07 9.65 12.83
N ARG A 424 -0.79 10.07 14.06
CA ARG A 424 -1.67 9.97 15.24
C ARG A 424 -3.07 10.56 15.02
N LYS A 425 -3.21 11.58 14.14
CA LYS A 425 -4.48 12.22 13.78
C LYS A 425 -5.06 11.76 12.43
N THR A 426 -4.29 11.05 11.61
CA THR A 426 -4.62 10.71 10.22
C THR A 426 -4.93 9.21 10.04
N PHE A 427 -4.45 8.37 10.95
CA PHE A 427 -4.68 6.92 10.93
C PHE A 427 -6.15 6.57 11.13
N LYS A 428 -6.83 6.17 10.05
CA LYS A 428 -8.15 5.51 10.12
C LYS A 428 -8.00 4.10 10.70
N ARG A 429 -8.92 3.68 11.56
CA ARG A 429 -8.85 2.39 12.28
C ARG A 429 -9.53 1.27 11.50
N GLY A 430 -8.89 0.10 11.46
CA GLY A 430 -9.49 -1.11 10.92
C GLY A 430 -10.62 -1.68 11.80
N PRO A 431 -11.40 -2.65 11.28
CA PRO A 431 -12.49 -3.32 12.01
C PRO A 431 -12.05 -3.95 13.35
N TRP A 432 -10.79 -4.38 13.45
CA TRP A 432 -10.15 -4.76 14.71
C TRP A 432 -9.19 -3.65 15.16
N ASN A 433 -9.39 -3.10 16.35
CA ASN A 433 -8.55 -2.02 16.89
C ASN A 433 -8.47 -2.04 18.43
N LEU A 434 -7.48 -1.34 18.98
CA LEU A 434 -7.19 -1.29 20.42
C LEU A 434 -7.95 -0.16 21.14
N GLY A 435 -8.80 0.60 20.44
CA GLY A 435 -9.60 1.68 21.02
C GLY A 435 -8.75 2.76 21.71
N LYS A 436 -8.86 2.84 23.04
CA LYS A 436 -8.08 3.79 23.86
C LYS A 436 -6.66 3.30 24.20
N TYR A 437 -6.38 2.00 24.04
CA TYR A 437 -5.11 1.39 24.41
C TYR A 437 -4.06 1.37 23.28
N SER A 438 -4.43 1.81 22.07
CA SER A 438 -3.54 1.89 20.90
C SER A 438 -2.24 2.65 21.19
N GLU A 439 -2.33 3.85 21.79
CA GLU A 439 -1.17 4.70 22.05
C GLU A 439 -0.28 4.18 23.20
N PRO A 440 -0.81 3.80 24.40
CA PRO A 440 0.02 3.19 25.44
C PRO A 440 0.74 1.92 24.98
N ILE A 441 0.04 1.02 24.27
CA ILE A 441 0.63 -0.22 23.76
C ILE A 441 1.70 0.07 22.69
N GLY A 442 1.48 1.07 21.84
CA GLY A 442 2.47 1.54 20.87
C GLY A 442 3.73 2.12 21.53
N TRP A 443 3.61 2.93 22.58
CA TRP A 443 4.77 3.44 23.32
C TRP A 443 5.55 2.35 24.07
N VAL A 444 4.85 1.37 24.65
CA VAL A 444 5.49 0.18 25.26
C VAL A 444 6.23 -0.63 24.20
N THR A 445 5.61 -0.86 23.02
CA THR A 445 6.20 -1.55 21.87
C THR A 445 7.50 -0.88 21.40
N VAL A 446 7.47 0.42 21.16
CA VAL A 446 8.63 1.19 20.69
C VAL A 446 9.74 1.23 21.74
N SER A 447 9.40 1.46 23.01
CA SER A 447 10.38 1.50 24.10
C SER A 447 11.09 0.16 24.31
N PHE A 448 10.33 -0.94 24.26
CA PHE A 448 10.89 -2.30 24.35
C PHE A 448 11.84 -2.61 23.20
N VAL A 449 11.43 -2.38 21.95
CA VAL A 449 12.32 -2.64 20.80
C VAL A 449 13.54 -1.71 20.81
N GLY A 450 13.37 -0.44 21.16
CA GLY A 450 14.48 0.51 21.29
C GLY A 450 15.52 0.07 22.33
N LEU A 451 15.09 -0.56 23.42
CA LEU A 451 15.97 -1.19 24.42
C LEU A 451 16.61 -2.49 23.90
N MET A 452 15.92 -3.27 23.06
CA MET A 452 16.39 -4.59 22.64
C MET A 452 17.38 -4.57 21.47
N ILE A 453 17.33 -3.62 20.53
CA ILE A 453 18.27 -3.63 19.39
C ILE A 453 19.75 -3.48 19.81
N PRO A 454 20.14 -2.65 20.82
CA PRO A 454 21.51 -2.59 21.29
C PRO A 454 21.90 -3.84 22.09
N ILE A 455 20.99 -4.36 22.92
CA ILE A 455 21.21 -5.58 23.72
C ILE A 455 21.52 -6.77 22.82
N LEU A 456 20.80 -6.93 21.70
CA LEU A 456 21.03 -8.00 20.73
C LEU A 456 22.32 -7.83 19.90
N CYS A 457 23.00 -6.68 20.00
CA CYS A 457 24.29 -6.42 19.36
C CYS A 457 25.49 -6.61 20.32
N PHE A 458 25.28 -6.77 21.63
CA PHE A 458 26.38 -6.99 22.57
C PHE A 458 26.84 -8.46 22.61
N PRO A 459 28.13 -8.74 22.89
CA PRO A 459 28.59 -10.10 23.19
C PRO A 459 28.01 -10.61 24.51
N TYR A 460 27.95 -11.93 24.66
CA TYR A 460 27.55 -12.57 25.92
C TYR A 460 28.68 -12.56 26.96
N VAL A 461 29.93 -12.47 26.51
CA VAL A 461 31.13 -12.36 27.37
C VAL A 461 31.37 -10.91 27.78
N VAL A 462 31.65 -10.68 29.06
CA VAL A 462 31.96 -9.35 29.63
C VAL A 462 33.46 -9.28 29.97
N GLY A 463 34.22 -8.50 29.21
CA GLY A 463 35.65 -8.30 29.44
C GLY A 463 36.29 -7.29 28.48
N SER A 464 37.53 -6.88 28.79
CA SER A 464 38.30 -5.93 27.95
C SER A 464 38.98 -6.59 26.75
N ASN A 465 39.19 -7.90 26.78
CA ASN A 465 40.03 -8.65 25.85
C ASN A 465 39.15 -9.54 24.94
N LEU A 466 38.24 -8.93 24.19
CA LEU A 466 37.34 -9.63 23.27
C LEU A 466 38.11 -10.16 22.06
N ASN A 467 38.16 -11.47 21.87
CA ASN A 467 38.70 -12.07 20.65
C ASN A 467 37.66 -12.02 19.50
N PRO A 468 38.08 -12.08 18.22
CA PRO A 468 37.16 -12.15 17.08
C PRO A 468 36.17 -13.33 17.12
N VAL A 469 36.50 -14.39 17.87
CA VAL A 469 35.66 -15.58 18.10
C VAL A 469 34.60 -15.33 19.20
N GLU A 470 34.84 -14.42 20.14
CA GLU A 470 33.90 -14.13 21.24
C GLU A 470 32.99 -12.92 20.92
N MET A 471 33.26 -12.24 19.80
CA MET A 471 32.53 -11.05 19.38
C MET A 471 31.18 -11.39 18.74
N ASN A 472 30.12 -10.71 19.17
CA ASN A 472 28.82 -10.78 18.51
C ASN A 472 28.82 -9.99 17.19
N TRP A 473 28.94 -10.70 16.07
CA TRP A 473 28.98 -10.10 14.72
C TRP A 473 27.62 -9.62 14.18
N THR A 474 26.52 -9.80 14.92
CA THR A 474 25.15 -9.42 14.47
C THR A 474 25.06 -7.97 14.02
N CYS A 475 25.78 -7.05 14.69
CA CYS A 475 25.80 -5.64 14.29
C CYS A 475 26.34 -5.44 12.86
N VAL A 476 27.36 -6.21 12.45
CA VAL A 476 27.93 -6.16 11.09
C VAL A 476 27.00 -6.87 10.10
N VAL A 477 26.49 -8.06 10.44
CA VAL A 477 25.66 -8.87 9.53
C VAL A 477 24.26 -8.26 9.33
N PHE A 478 23.73 -7.49 10.29
CA PHE A 478 22.49 -6.73 10.12
C PHE A 478 22.73 -5.34 9.51
N PHE A 479 23.49 -4.47 10.18
CA PHE A 479 23.62 -3.07 9.75
C PHE A 479 24.50 -2.91 8.50
N GLY A 480 25.41 -3.85 8.19
CA GLY A 480 26.23 -3.80 6.98
C GLY A 480 25.41 -3.87 5.69
N PRO A 481 24.63 -4.94 5.45
CA PRO A 481 23.74 -5.03 4.29
C PRO A 481 22.67 -3.93 4.26
N LEU A 482 22.15 -3.52 5.42
CA LEU A 482 21.16 -2.43 5.52
C LEU A 482 21.77 -1.06 5.19
N LEU A 483 23.04 -0.82 5.55
CA LEU A 483 23.81 0.35 5.13
C LEU A 483 24.09 0.32 3.63
N ILE A 484 24.42 -0.85 3.04
CA ILE A 484 24.58 -1.00 1.59
C ILE A 484 23.25 -0.68 0.87
N ALA A 485 22.12 -1.19 1.36
CA ALA A 485 20.80 -0.85 0.81
C ALA A 485 20.46 0.64 0.95
N THR A 486 20.88 1.29 2.04
CA THR A 486 20.72 2.74 2.26
C THR A 486 21.61 3.57 1.33
N ILE A 487 22.88 3.17 1.14
CA ILE A 487 23.81 3.80 0.19
C ILE A 487 23.28 3.65 -1.24
N TRP A 488 22.80 2.46 -1.62
CA TRP A 488 22.19 2.26 -2.94
C TRP A 488 20.96 3.15 -3.14
N PHE A 489 20.13 3.35 -2.11
CA PHE A 489 19.03 4.32 -2.18
C PHE A 489 19.52 5.75 -2.40
N VAL A 490 20.49 6.21 -1.61
CA VAL A 490 21.04 7.58 -1.69
C VAL A 490 21.77 7.84 -3.00
N VAL A 491 22.47 6.85 -3.58
CA VAL A 491 23.19 6.98 -4.85
C VAL A 491 22.26 6.86 -6.06
N ASP A 492 21.26 5.96 -6.00
CA ASP A 492 20.44 5.64 -7.18
C ASP A 492 18.97 5.36 -6.93
N ALA A 493 18.59 4.50 -5.97
CA ALA A 493 17.20 4.01 -5.93
C ALA A 493 16.16 5.11 -5.65
N HIS A 494 16.54 6.23 -5.03
CA HIS A 494 15.69 7.42 -4.88
C HIS A 494 15.17 8.01 -6.21
N LYS A 495 15.77 7.67 -7.36
CA LYS A 495 15.37 8.17 -8.69
C LYS A 495 14.22 7.38 -9.32
N TRP A 496 14.03 6.12 -8.90
CA TRP A 496 13.08 5.18 -9.55
C TRP A 496 12.17 4.43 -8.56
N TYR A 497 12.56 4.32 -7.29
CA TYR A 497 11.73 3.77 -6.22
C TYR A 497 10.92 4.87 -5.55
N VAL A 498 9.61 4.85 -5.78
CA VAL A 498 8.65 5.85 -5.27
C VAL A 498 7.87 5.32 -4.04
N GLY A 499 8.02 4.02 -3.73
CA GLY A 499 7.14 3.28 -2.81
C GLY A 499 6.32 2.21 -3.56
N PRO A 500 5.30 1.63 -2.91
CA PRO A 500 4.43 0.62 -3.51
C PRO A 500 3.59 1.25 -4.64
N LYS A 501 3.24 0.47 -5.65
CA LYS A 501 2.56 0.95 -6.86
C LYS A 501 1.25 0.20 -7.08
N SER A 502 0.25 0.89 -7.62
CA SER A 502 -0.98 0.25 -8.08
C SER A 502 -0.65 -0.80 -9.16
N ASN A 503 -1.31 -1.97 -9.10
CA ASN A 503 -1.37 -2.94 -10.20
C ASN A 503 -2.80 -3.08 -10.76
N LEU A 504 -3.68 -2.11 -10.49
CA LEU A 504 -4.93 -1.94 -11.21
C LEU A 504 -4.64 -1.37 -12.61
N ASP A 505 -5.37 -1.85 -13.61
CA ASP A 505 -5.33 -1.30 -14.96
C ASP A 505 -6.06 0.05 -14.99
N GLU A 506 -5.57 1.05 -15.72
CA GLU A 506 -6.19 2.39 -15.74
C GLU A 506 -7.62 2.37 -16.30
N SER A 507 -7.96 1.37 -17.14
CA SER A 507 -9.32 1.09 -17.62
C SER A 507 -10.33 0.71 -16.52
N ASP A 508 -9.84 0.25 -15.38
CA ASP A 508 -10.65 -0.23 -14.26
C ASP A 508 -10.94 0.91 -13.26
N LEU A 509 -10.26 2.06 -13.41
CA LEU A 509 -10.32 3.21 -12.51
C LEU A 509 -11.17 4.35 -13.10
N VAL A 510 -12.44 4.43 -12.69
CA VAL A 510 -13.26 5.62 -12.91
C VAL A 510 -13.00 6.59 -11.77
N TYR A 511 -12.26 7.67 -12.03
CA TYR A 511 -12.12 8.75 -11.07
C TYR A 511 -13.49 9.42 -10.91
N GLY A 512 -14.02 9.41 -9.69
CA GLY A 512 -15.14 10.26 -9.33
C GLY A 512 -14.72 11.73 -9.39
N LYS A 513 -15.70 12.62 -9.30
CA LYS A 513 -15.47 14.04 -9.58
C LYS A 513 -14.89 14.72 -8.34
N GLU A 514 -13.55 14.79 -8.25
CA GLU A 514 -12.92 15.90 -7.52
C GLU A 514 -13.54 17.22 -8.02
N ASP A 515 -13.76 18.19 -7.14
CA ASP A 515 -14.23 19.56 -7.48
C ASP A 515 -13.12 20.38 -8.20
N THR A 516 -12.43 19.75 -9.15
CA THR A 516 -11.53 20.34 -10.13
C THR A 516 -12.30 20.53 -11.43
N ASP A 517 -12.39 21.78 -11.87
CA ASP A 517 -13.40 22.27 -12.80
C ASP A 517 -13.04 22.04 -14.29
N ASP A 518 -12.36 20.92 -14.57
CA ASP A 518 -11.80 20.48 -15.87
C ASP A 518 -12.03 18.96 -16.11
N TYR A 519 -12.06 18.54 -17.38
CA TYR A 519 -12.18 17.14 -17.88
C TYR A 519 -13.53 16.42 -17.74
N GLU A 520 -14.50 16.76 -18.59
CA GLU A 520 -15.60 15.84 -18.99
C GLU A 520 -15.16 14.82 -20.09
N GLU A 521 -13.91 14.37 -20.08
CA GLU A 521 -13.29 13.54 -21.13
C GLU A 521 -13.53 12.02 -20.98
N GLU A 522 -14.77 11.58 -20.70
CA GLU A 522 -15.17 10.20 -21.06
C GLU A 522 -16.62 10.05 -21.57
N ALA A 523 -17.24 11.17 -21.98
CA ALA A 523 -18.51 11.19 -22.72
C ALA A 523 -18.33 11.41 -24.25
N GLN A 524 -17.10 11.29 -24.78
CA GLN A 524 -16.70 11.57 -26.18
C GLN A 524 -17.25 10.58 -27.24
N SER A 525 -18.48 10.07 -27.09
CA SER A 525 -19.19 9.31 -28.14
C SER A 525 -20.54 9.92 -28.57
N LEU A 526 -20.78 11.20 -28.24
CA LEU A 526 -22.01 11.91 -28.56
C LEU A 526 -21.78 13.41 -28.82
N HIS A 527 -21.15 13.72 -29.97
CA HIS A 527 -20.96 15.10 -30.44
C HIS A 527 -22.25 15.93 -30.36
N ILE A 528 -22.16 17.06 -29.66
CA ILE A 528 -23.14 18.16 -29.64
C ILE A 528 -24.56 17.71 -29.27
N SER A 529 -24.73 17.18 -28.04
CA SER A 529 -26.03 16.66 -27.56
C SER A 529 -27.19 17.67 -27.68
N SER A 530 -26.91 18.96 -27.46
CA SER A 530 -27.90 20.04 -27.56
C SER A 530 -28.35 20.37 -28.99
N ALA A 531 -27.61 19.96 -30.02
CA ALA A 531 -27.88 20.32 -31.42
C ALA A 531 -27.97 19.11 -32.36
N CYS A 532 -28.46 17.97 -31.87
CA CYS A 532 -28.58 16.74 -32.67
C CYS A 532 -29.47 16.94 -33.91
N ARG A 533 -29.04 16.45 -35.08
CA ARG A 533 -29.81 16.46 -36.35
C ARG A 533 -31.22 15.86 -36.25
N HIS A 534 -31.46 14.97 -35.27
CA HIS A 534 -32.75 14.32 -35.04
C HIS A 534 -33.59 15.02 -33.94
N GLY A 535 -33.03 16.01 -33.24
CA GLY A 535 -33.64 16.67 -32.08
C GLY A 535 -34.15 15.69 -31.03
N GLU A 536 -35.31 16.00 -30.46
CA GLU A 536 -36.01 15.16 -29.47
C GLU A 536 -36.48 13.80 -30.02
N LYS A 537 -36.42 13.59 -31.35
CA LYS A 537 -36.78 12.32 -32.01
C LYS A 537 -35.59 11.36 -32.17
N CYS A 538 -34.42 11.67 -31.58
CA CYS A 538 -33.29 10.76 -31.61
C CYS A 538 -33.55 9.51 -30.75
N SER A 539 -33.09 8.35 -31.22
CA SER A 539 -33.11 7.10 -30.43
C SER A 539 -32.03 7.06 -29.33
N LYS A 540 -31.06 7.98 -29.35
CA LYS A 540 -30.06 8.16 -28.28
C LYS A 540 -30.57 9.17 -27.26
N LYS A 541 -30.38 8.87 -25.97
CA LYS A 541 -30.75 9.77 -24.87
C LYS A 541 -29.81 10.98 -24.83
N HIS A 542 -30.30 12.13 -25.26
CA HIS A 542 -29.61 13.41 -25.09
C HIS A 542 -29.79 13.92 -23.65
N ILE A 543 -28.69 14.04 -22.91
CA ILE A 543 -28.67 14.69 -21.60
C ILE A 543 -28.47 16.19 -21.84
N LYS A 544 -29.42 17.01 -21.39
CA LYS A 544 -29.25 18.47 -21.24
C LYS A 544 -28.66 18.71 -19.83
N PRO A 545 -27.49 19.37 -19.70
CA PRO A 545 -26.88 19.59 -18.40
C PRO A 545 -27.66 20.61 -17.58
N THR A 546 -27.75 20.40 -16.26
CA THR A 546 -28.34 21.36 -15.31
C THR A 546 -27.41 22.54 -15.00
N THR A 547 -26.10 22.34 -15.21
CA THR A 547 -25.02 23.30 -14.98
C THR A 547 -23.96 23.11 -16.07
N SER A 548 -23.45 24.20 -16.65
CA SER A 548 -22.35 24.19 -17.63
C SER A 548 -21.72 25.58 -17.67
N LYS A 549 -20.47 25.69 -18.12
CA LYS A 549 -19.80 26.97 -18.46
C LYS A 549 -20.22 27.51 -19.82
N THR A 550 -20.80 26.67 -20.68
CA THR A 550 -21.16 27.02 -22.06
C THR A 550 -22.68 27.05 -22.26
N ILE A 551 -23.16 28.12 -22.89
CA ILE A 551 -24.50 28.21 -23.48
C ILE A 551 -24.46 28.00 -25.00
N LEU A 552 -25.53 27.42 -25.53
CA LEU A 552 -25.87 27.35 -26.95
C LEU A 552 -27.08 28.25 -27.21
N ILE A 553 -27.00 29.09 -28.23
CA ILE A 553 -28.12 29.84 -28.78
C ILE A 553 -28.36 29.39 -30.22
N HIS A 554 -29.57 28.89 -30.48
CA HIS A 554 -29.95 28.28 -31.76
C HIS A 554 -30.24 29.34 -32.83
N ASN A 555 -29.64 29.20 -34.03
CA ASN A 555 -29.92 30.01 -35.23
C ASN A 555 -29.98 31.53 -35.00
N LEU A 556 -29.03 32.05 -34.20
CA LEU A 556 -28.90 33.49 -33.90
C LEU A 556 -28.24 34.24 -35.07
N TYR A 557 -27.23 33.64 -35.69
CA TYR A 557 -26.53 34.19 -36.85
C TYR A 557 -27.21 33.78 -38.17
N GLU A 558 -27.68 34.74 -38.95
CA GLU A 558 -28.22 34.48 -40.29
C GLU A 558 -27.07 34.38 -41.31
N ASN A 559 -26.67 33.15 -41.64
CA ASN A 559 -25.63 32.87 -42.63
C ASN A 559 -26.04 33.37 -44.04
N PRO A 560 -25.40 34.43 -44.60
CA PRO A 560 -25.85 35.06 -45.83
C PRO A 560 -25.79 34.14 -47.07
N LYS A 561 -24.92 33.12 -47.03
CA LYS A 561 -24.70 32.14 -48.12
C LYS A 561 -25.89 31.21 -48.34
N LEU A 562 -26.74 31.03 -47.32
CA LEU A 562 -27.89 30.11 -47.34
C LEU A 562 -29.23 30.85 -47.51
N ASN A 563 -29.21 32.18 -47.57
CA ASN A 563 -30.40 32.98 -47.78
C ASN A 563 -30.82 32.97 -49.26
N LYS A 564 -31.84 32.17 -49.59
CA LYS A 564 -32.33 31.92 -50.97
C LYS A 564 -32.83 33.15 -51.73
N ASN A 565 -32.95 34.31 -51.08
CA ASN A 565 -33.34 35.57 -51.72
C ASN A 565 -32.14 36.38 -52.26
N ASN A 566 -30.90 35.97 -51.98
CA ASN A 566 -29.70 36.65 -52.44
C ASN A 566 -29.15 36.01 -53.73
N ASN A 567 -28.78 36.82 -54.72
CA ASN A 567 -27.95 36.36 -55.83
C ASN A 567 -26.54 36.06 -55.29
N ILE A 568 -26.13 34.79 -55.32
CA ILE A 568 -24.88 34.32 -54.72
C ILE A 568 -23.66 34.90 -55.45
N ASP A 569 -23.78 35.18 -56.74
CA ASP A 569 -22.67 35.56 -57.63
C ASP A 569 -22.19 37.03 -57.50
N GLU A 570 -22.89 37.90 -56.74
CA GLU A 570 -22.56 39.34 -56.60
C GLU A 570 -22.01 39.73 -55.20
N ILE A 571 -21.84 38.78 -54.27
CA ILE A 571 -21.53 39.12 -52.87
C ILE A 571 -20.02 39.25 -52.63
N ASP A 572 -19.53 40.47 -52.43
CA ASP A 572 -18.14 40.76 -52.04
C ASP A 572 -17.76 40.08 -50.71
N SER A 573 -16.70 39.26 -50.76
CA SER A 573 -16.12 38.57 -49.60
C SER A 573 -15.66 39.50 -48.48
N ASN A 574 -15.24 40.74 -48.79
CA ASN A 574 -14.82 41.71 -47.78
C ASN A 574 -16.03 42.20 -46.99
N ARG A 575 -17.10 42.59 -47.69
CA ARG A 575 -18.37 43.00 -47.09
C ARG A 575 -18.98 41.91 -46.20
N LEU A 576 -18.93 40.65 -46.61
CA LEU A 576 -19.36 39.51 -45.77
C LEU A 576 -18.56 39.41 -44.46
N GLN A 577 -17.26 39.73 -44.49
CA GLN A 577 -16.44 39.73 -43.28
C GLN A 577 -16.75 40.94 -42.39
N ASP A 578 -17.05 42.11 -42.96
CA ASP A 578 -17.43 43.30 -42.20
C ASP A 578 -18.82 43.18 -41.55
N ASP A 579 -19.81 42.66 -42.29
CA ASP A 579 -21.14 42.34 -41.76
C ASP A 579 -21.04 41.30 -40.61
N PHE A 580 -20.15 40.30 -40.74
CA PHE A 580 -19.86 39.35 -39.65
C PHE A 580 -19.10 39.99 -38.47
N ASN A 581 -18.11 40.84 -38.74
CA ASN A 581 -17.36 41.58 -37.71
C ASN A 581 -18.33 42.44 -36.87
N GLN A 582 -19.29 43.11 -37.51
CA GLN A 582 -20.32 43.91 -36.83
C GLN A 582 -21.26 43.05 -35.98
N PHE A 583 -21.76 41.93 -36.53
CA PHE A 583 -22.53 40.95 -35.74
C PHE A 583 -21.76 40.47 -34.51
N TYR A 584 -20.49 40.08 -34.67
CA TYR A 584 -19.64 39.61 -33.56
C TYR A 584 -19.41 40.71 -32.50
N ILE A 585 -19.27 41.98 -32.90
CA ILE A 585 -19.16 43.12 -31.99
C ILE A 585 -20.38 43.25 -31.11
N ASP A 586 -21.58 43.25 -31.69
CA ASP A 586 -22.81 43.53 -30.94
C ASP A 586 -23.20 42.35 -30.04
N ILE A 587 -22.95 41.13 -30.52
CA ILE A 587 -23.04 39.88 -29.73
C ILE A 587 -22.05 39.87 -28.56
N PHE A 588 -20.77 40.22 -28.77
CA PHE A 588 -19.77 40.28 -27.70
C PHE A 588 -20.14 41.31 -26.63
N LYS A 589 -20.54 42.54 -27.04
CA LYS A 589 -21.02 43.58 -26.12
C LYS A 589 -22.16 43.04 -25.25
N HIS A 590 -23.16 42.42 -25.87
CA HIS A 590 -24.38 41.96 -25.19
C HIS A 590 -24.08 40.94 -24.09
N PHE A 591 -23.21 39.97 -24.33
CA PHE A 591 -22.82 38.99 -23.30
C PHE A 591 -21.86 39.57 -22.26
N SER A 592 -20.94 40.46 -22.64
CA SER A 592 -20.01 41.11 -21.70
C SER A 592 -20.70 42.03 -20.67
N LEU A 593 -21.94 42.44 -20.92
CA LEU A 593 -22.79 43.17 -19.96
C LEU A 593 -23.44 42.24 -18.91
N ILE A 594 -23.56 40.94 -19.21
CA ILE A 594 -24.15 39.94 -18.31
C ILE A 594 -23.05 39.31 -17.45
N ALA A 595 -21.96 38.86 -18.08
CA ALA A 595 -20.93 38.03 -17.44
C ALA A 595 -19.58 38.09 -18.18
N GLU A 596 -18.53 37.57 -17.55
CA GLU A 596 -17.19 37.56 -18.13
C GLU A 596 -17.07 36.46 -19.19
N VAL A 597 -16.95 36.87 -20.46
CA VAL A 597 -16.89 35.95 -21.61
C VAL A 597 -15.48 35.40 -21.73
N GLN A 598 -15.35 34.07 -21.77
CA GLN A 598 -14.08 33.39 -22.04
C GLN A 598 -13.89 33.17 -23.55
N SER A 599 -14.93 32.75 -24.28
CA SER A 599 -14.89 32.61 -25.75
C SER A 599 -16.28 32.58 -26.39
N ILE A 600 -16.35 32.99 -27.68
CA ILE A 600 -17.56 32.92 -28.51
C ILE A 600 -17.20 32.19 -29.81
N VAL A 601 -18.07 31.28 -30.24
CA VAL A 601 -17.97 30.53 -31.49
C VAL A 601 -19.27 30.66 -32.28
N VAL A 602 -19.18 31.00 -33.56
CA VAL A 602 -20.33 31.10 -34.47
C VAL A 602 -20.20 30.07 -35.58
N CYS A 603 -21.25 29.29 -35.82
CA CYS A 603 -21.24 28.19 -36.78
C CYS A 603 -21.82 28.61 -38.15
N GLU A 604 -21.03 28.44 -39.22
CA GLU A 604 -21.45 28.64 -40.62
C GLU A 604 -21.60 27.31 -41.40
N ASN A 605 -21.93 26.21 -40.70
CA ASN A 605 -22.25 24.91 -41.30
C ASN A 605 -23.35 25.01 -42.37
N GLU A 606 -23.30 24.14 -43.37
CA GLU A 606 -24.37 24.00 -44.38
C GLU A 606 -25.61 23.27 -43.84
N ASN A 607 -25.48 22.56 -42.71
CA ASN A 607 -26.52 21.70 -42.17
C ASN A 607 -27.53 22.47 -41.30
N ASN A 608 -28.80 22.03 -41.32
CA ASN A 608 -29.89 22.69 -40.59
C ASN A 608 -29.84 22.57 -39.04
N HIS A 609 -28.81 21.94 -38.45
CA HIS A 609 -28.74 21.70 -37.00
C HIS A 609 -27.59 22.45 -36.29
N LEU A 610 -26.55 22.85 -37.03
CA LEU A 610 -25.45 23.69 -36.56
C LEU A 610 -25.43 25.08 -37.22
N ASN A 611 -26.02 25.26 -38.41
CA ASN A 611 -26.02 26.56 -39.09
C ASN A 611 -26.61 27.68 -38.21
N GLY A 612 -25.88 28.79 -38.09
CA GLY A 612 -26.32 29.97 -37.34
C GLY A 612 -26.25 29.85 -35.83
N ASN A 613 -25.85 28.69 -35.28
CA ASN A 613 -25.71 28.49 -33.85
C ASN A 613 -24.53 29.29 -33.28
N VAL A 614 -24.75 29.92 -32.13
CA VAL A 614 -23.75 30.67 -31.39
C VAL A 614 -23.52 30.00 -30.04
N TYR A 615 -22.27 29.63 -29.79
CA TYR A 615 -21.82 29.07 -28.52
C TYR A 615 -21.05 30.14 -27.75
N VAL A 616 -21.34 30.30 -26.46
CA VAL A 616 -20.67 31.28 -25.59
C VAL A 616 -20.23 30.54 -24.34
N LYS A 617 -18.93 30.57 -24.06
CA LYS A 617 -18.34 30.04 -22.84
C LYS A 617 -17.99 31.18 -21.90
N PHE A 618 -18.45 31.10 -20.66
CA PHE A 618 -18.14 32.02 -19.57
C PHE A 618 -17.11 31.39 -18.64
N TYR A 619 -16.43 32.20 -17.81
CA TYR A 619 -15.48 31.66 -16.82
C TYR A 619 -16.16 30.82 -15.73
N ASN A 620 -17.38 31.19 -15.30
CA ASN A 620 -18.11 30.49 -14.23
C ASN A 620 -19.42 29.87 -14.73
N SER A 621 -19.77 28.69 -14.21
CA SER A 621 -21.03 27.99 -14.53
C SER A 621 -22.27 28.68 -13.93
N SER A 622 -22.13 29.42 -12.83
CA SER A 622 -23.15 30.31 -12.27
C SER A 622 -23.60 31.38 -13.26
N ASP A 623 -22.63 31.92 -13.99
CA ASP A 623 -22.80 33.09 -14.83
C ASP A 623 -23.43 32.69 -16.17
N ALA A 624 -23.04 31.53 -16.69
CA ALA A 624 -23.69 30.86 -17.80
C ALA A 624 -25.16 30.51 -17.49
N ALA A 625 -25.47 30.04 -16.27
CA ALA A 625 -26.86 29.79 -15.84
C ALA A 625 -27.68 31.10 -15.74
N MET A 626 -27.08 32.17 -15.20
CA MET A 626 -27.71 33.50 -15.15
C MET A 626 -27.97 34.06 -16.56
N ALA A 627 -26.99 33.96 -17.46
CA ALA A 627 -27.13 34.35 -18.85
C ALA A 627 -28.23 33.55 -19.55
N ASN A 628 -28.27 32.22 -19.37
CA ASN A 628 -29.32 31.36 -19.92
C ASN A 628 -30.73 31.78 -19.47
N THR A 629 -30.91 32.17 -18.20
CA THR A 629 -32.20 32.66 -17.69
C THR A 629 -32.55 34.06 -18.21
N SER A 630 -31.57 34.96 -18.35
CA SER A 630 -31.78 36.34 -18.83
C SER A 630 -32.07 36.39 -20.34
N LEU A 631 -31.31 35.66 -21.14
CA LEU A 631 -31.38 35.68 -22.60
C LEU A 631 -32.69 35.10 -23.14
N ASN A 632 -33.22 34.05 -22.53
CA ASN A 632 -34.53 33.48 -22.89
C ASN A 632 -35.73 34.43 -22.63
N GLN A 633 -35.51 35.59 -22.00
CA GLN A 633 -36.51 36.65 -21.83
C GLN A 633 -36.33 37.82 -22.81
N GLN A 634 -35.35 37.73 -23.72
CA GLN A 634 -34.93 38.81 -24.61
C GLN A 634 -35.19 38.51 -26.09
N TRP A 635 -35.14 39.58 -26.89
CA TRP A 635 -35.38 39.56 -28.33
C TRP A 635 -34.16 40.15 -29.06
N PHE A 636 -33.74 39.49 -30.13
CA PHE A 636 -32.63 39.93 -31.00
C PHE A 636 -33.16 40.01 -32.44
N ASN A 637 -32.97 41.15 -33.11
CA ASN A 637 -33.49 41.40 -34.47
C ASN A 637 -34.97 40.99 -34.67
N ASN A 638 -35.84 41.38 -33.72
CA ASN A 638 -37.27 41.04 -33.67
C ASN A 638 -37.60 39.53 -33.60
N ARG A 639 -36.63 38.66 -33.29
CA ARG A 639 -36.82 37.23 -33.00
C ARG A 639 -36.57 36.95 -31.52
N PRO A 640 -37.34 36.05 -30.86
CA PRO A 640 -37.04 35.65 -29.49
C PRO A 640 -35.76 34.81 -29.45
N ILE A 641 -34.93 34.99 -28.44
CA ILE A 641 -33.69 34.22 -28.27
C ILE A 641 -34.03 32.87 -27.61
N HIS A 642 -33.60 31.74 -28.20
CA HIS A 642 -33.70 30.42 -27.58
C HIS A 642 -32.31 29.94 -27.14
N CYS A 643 -32.04 30.06 -25.85
CA CYS A 643 -30.78 29.72 -25.21
C CYS A 643 -30.91 28.44 -24.37
N GLU A 644 -29.88 27.60 -24.38
CA GLU A 644 -29.80 26.38 -23.56
C GLU A 644 -28.38 26.17 -23.01
N LEU A 645 -28.24 25.47 -21.87
CA LEU A 645 -26.94 24.99 -21.42
C LEU A 645 -26.48 23.80 -22.29
N THR A 646 -25.19 23.72 -22.59
CA THR A 646 -24.62 22.67 -23.45
C THR A 646 -23.34 22.07 -22.85
N PRO A 647 -23.09 20.76 -22.97
CA PRO A 647 -21.86 20.13 -22.44
C PRO A 647 -20.65 20.30 -23.38
N VAL A 648 -20.73 21.21 -24.36
CA VAL A 648 -19.59 21.54 -25.23
C VAL A 648 -18.68 22.52 -24.50
N ASP A 649 -17.77 21.99 -23.67
CA ASP A 649 -16.80 22.80 -22.95
C ASP A 649 -15.53 23.11 -23.77
N ASN A 650 -15.01 22.13 -24.54
CA ASN A 650 -13.84 22.31 -25.40
C ASN A 650 -14.20 22.46 -26.89
N PHE A 651 -14.14 23.70 -27.39
CA PHE A 651 -14.32 23.98 -28.82
C PHE A 651 -13.22 23.38 -29.72
N ASN A 652 -12.06 22.97 -29.18
CA ASN A 652 -10.95 22.38 -29.96
C ASN A 652 -11.17 20.91 -30.39
N GLU A 653 -12.19 20.25 -29.83
CA GLU A 653 -12.63 18.91 -30.20
C GLU A 653 -13.91 18.92 -31.05
N ALA A 654 -14.78 19.92 -30.82
CA ALA A 654 -16.09 20.02 -31.47
C ALA A 654 -16.06 20.70 -32.86
N HIS A 655 -14.96 21.40 -33.23
CA HIS A 655 -14.80 21.99 -34.57
C HIS A 655 -14.30 20.99 -35.62
N CYS A 656 -14.52 21.32 -36.89
CA CYS A 656 -14.06 20.49 -38.00
C CYS A 656 -12.66 20.90 -38.47
N ARG A 657 -11.61 20.21 -38.01
CA ARG A 657 -10.22 20.44 -38.45
C ARG A 657 -10.01 20.38 -39.98
N ALA A 658 -10.88 19.68 -40.70
CA ALA A 658 -10.87 19.66 -42.16
C ALA A 658 -11.45 20.93 -42.79
N TYR A 659 -12.38 21.62 -42.11
CA TYR A 659 -12.96 22.89 -42.55
C TYR A 659 -11.96 24.03 -42.41
N ASP A 660 -11.23 24.09 -41.29
CA ASP A 660 -10.20 25.10 -41.05
C ASP A 660 -9.03 25.00 -42.06
N MET A 661 -8.80 23.79 -42.58
CA MET A 661 -7.87 23.49 -43.68
C MET A 661 -8.49 23.71 -45.08
N ASN A 662 -9.70 24.28 -45.18
CA ASN A 662 -10.49 24.49 -46.40
C ASN A 662 -10.73 23.21 -47.24
N ASN A 663 -10.82 22.05 -46.59
CA ASN A 663 -10.85 20.72 -47.22
C ASN A 663 -11.93 19.79 -46.61
N CYS A 664 -13.12 20.33 -46.29
CA CYS A 664 -14.22 19.57 -45.69
C CYS A 664 -15.23 19.07 -46.73
N GLU A 665 -14.97 17.90 -47.32
CA GLU A 665 -15.84 17.24 -48.32
C GLU A 665 -17.19 16.71 -47.77
N ARG A 666 -17.50 16.94 -46.48
CA ARG A 666 -18.64 16.31 -45.79
C ARG A 666 -19.98 17.05 -45.99
N GLY A 667 -19.96 18.31 -46.40
CA GLY A 667 -21.14 19.16 -46.62
C GLY A 667 -22.19 19.09 -45.49
N GLU A 668 -23.48 18.97 -45.86
CA GLU A 668 -24.62 18.76 -44.95
C GLU A 668 -24.47 17.60 -43.95
N LEU A 669 -23.59 16.62 -44.22
CA LEU A 669 -23.37 15.44 -43.36
C LEU A 669 -22.28 15.67 -42.30
N CYS A 670 -21.64 16.84 -42.26
CA CYS A 670 -20.66 17.14 -41.22
C CYS A 670 -21.35 17.43 -39.88
N ASN A 671 -21.06 16.63 -38.85
CA ASN A 671 -21.56 16.82 -37.48
C ASN A 671 -20.57 17.58 -36.56
N TYR A 672 -19.60 18.28 -37.13
CA TYR A 672 -18.61 19.10 -36.43
C TYR A 672 -18.83 20.58 -36.78
N MET A 673 -18.55 21.49 -35.86
CA MET A 673 -18.74 22.93 -36.05
C MET A 673 -17.80 23.47 -37.13
N HIS A 674 -18.36 24.19 -38.12
CA HIS A 674 -17.62 24.98 -39.10
C HIS A 674 -17.59 26.42 -38.59
N ILE A 675 -16.46 26.88 -38.04
CA ILE A 675 -16.42 28.12 -37.26
C ILE A 675 -16.12 29.33 -38.13
N ARG A 676 -16.99 30.34 -38.10
CA ARG A 676 -16.68 31.67 -38.65
C ARG A 676 -15.81 32.45 -37.65
N GLN A 677 -14.60 32.81 -38.05
CA GLN A 677 -13.71 33.66 -37.23
C GLN A 677 -13.94 35.15 -37.55
N PRO A 678 -13.94 36.04 -36.54
CA PRO A 678 -13.84 37.48 -36.75
C PRO A 678 -12.41 37.86 -37.15
N SER A 679 -12.20 39.11 -37.55
CA SER A 679 -10.83 39.63 -37.72
C SER A 679 -10.05 39.59 -36.40
N GLU A 680 -8.81 39.11 -36.43
CA GLU A 680 -8.00 38.88 -35.21
C GLU A 680 -7.67 40.20 -34.47
N GLU A 681 -7.48 41.31 -35.19
CA GLU A 681 -7.33 42.64 -34.57
C GLU A 681 -8.55 43.04 -33.75
N LEU A 682 -9.75 42.78 -34.28
CA LEU A 682 -11.02 43.07 -33.62
C LEU A 682 -11.23 42.18 -32.39
N LYS A 683 -10.98 40.88 -32.55
CA LYS A 683 -11.03 39.88 -31.47
C LYS A 683 -10.14 40.29 -30.31
N GLN A 684 -8.88 40.60 -30.57
CA GLN A 684 -7.94 41.10 -29.56
C GLN A 684 -8.40 42.42 -28.91
N LYS A 685 -8.98 43.35 -29.69
CA LYS A 685 -9.48 44.64 -29.19
C LYS A 685 -10.67 44.47 -28.23
N LEU A 686 -11.58 43.53 -28.52
CA LEU A 686 -12.75 43.24 -27.68
C LEU A 686 -12.32 42.62 -26.34
N PHE A 687 -11.52 41.55 -26.34
CA PHE A 687 -11.06 40.91 -25.11
C PHE A 687 -10.20 41.86 -24.24
N LYS A 688 -9.23 42.58 -24.82
CA LYS A 688 -8.43 43.59 -24.08
C LYS A 688 -9.30 44.70 -23.45
N SER A 689 -10.47 44.99 -24.02
CA SER A 689 -11.43 45.94 -23.43
C SER A 689 -12.23 45.34 -22.27
N GLN A 690 -12.53 44.04 -22.30
CA GLN A 690 -13.11 43.32 -21.17
C GLN A 690 -12.11 43.22 -20.02
N ASP A 691 -10.89 42.74 -20.29
CA ASP A 691 -9.81 42.60 -19.29
C ASP A 691 -9.61 43.90 -18.50
N LYS A 692 -9.54 45.03 -19.22
CA LYS A 692 -9.39 46.36 -18.63
C LYS A 692 -10.54 46.69 -17.66
N TYR A 693 -11.79 46.44 -18.05
CA TYR A 693 -12.96 46.72 -17.22
C TYR A 693 -12.96 45.90 -15.92
N TYR A 694 -12.63 44.61 -15.99
CA TYR A 694 -12.54 43.76 -14.80
C TYR A 694 -11.35 44.13 -13.89
N ILE A 695 -10.22 44.54 -14.45
CA ILE A 695 -9.08 45.09 -13.69
C ILE A 695 -9.47 46.39 -12.98
N GLU A 696 -10.10 47.34 -13.65
CA GLU A 696 -10.56 48.60 -13.04
C GLU A 696 -11.60 48.35 -11.91
N LYS A 697 -12.54 47.42 -12.14
CA LYS A 697 -13.53 46.97 -11.14
C LYS A 697 -12.84 46.39 -9.89
N LYS A 698 -11.86 45.50 -10.06
CA LYS A 698 -11.10 44.86 -8.97
C LYS A 698 -10.21 45.84 -8.21
N ILE A 699 -9.60 46.80 -8.90
CA ILE A 699 -8.85 47.89 -8.25
C ILE A 699 -9.77 48.74 -7.37
N ASN A 700 -10.99 49.04 -7.82
CA ASN A 700 -11.92 49.86 -7.05
C ASN A 700 -12.50 49.12 -5.84
N SER A 701 -12.80 47.82 -5.93
CA SER A 701 -13.20 47.03 -4.75
C SER A 701 -12.09 46.92 -3.70
N LEU A 702 -10.83 46.74 -4.13
CA LEU A 702 -9.68 46.70 -3.23
C LEU A 702 -9.43 48.06 -2.54
N LYS A 703 -9.66 49.19 -3.22
CA LYS A 703 -9.61 50.52 -2.59
C LYS A 703 -10.67 50.67 -1.50
N GLN A 704 -11.91 50.24 -1.76
CA GLN A 704 -12.98 50.32 -0.79
C GLN A 704 -12.68 49.48 0.46
N GLN A 705 -12.22 48.24 0.28
CA GLN A 705 -11.77 47.38 1.38
C GLN A 705 -10.64 48.02 2.20
N LEU A 706 -9.66 48.65 1.54
CA LEU A 706 -8.58 49.37 2.21
C LEU A 706 -9.06 50.62 2.98
N GLU A 707 -10.15 51.27 2.55
CA GLU A 707 -10.78 52.38 3.29
C GLU A 707 -11.60 51.89 4.49
N GLU A 708 -12.24 50.72 4.37
CA GLU A 708 -12.95 50.05 5.47
C GLU A 708 -11.98 49.53 6.55
N GLU A 709 -10.87 48.89 6.16
CA GLU A 709 -9.79 48.49 7.08
C GLU A 709 -9.18 49.69 7.82
N LYS A 710 -8.95 50.83 7.12
CA LYS A 710 -8.43 52.05 7.74
C LYS A 710 -9.37 52.65 8.78
N LYS A 711 -10.70 52.58 8.56
CA LYS A 711 -11.69 53.02 9.57
C LYS A 711 -11.63 52.14 10.81
N MET A 712 -11.67 50.82 10.61
CA MET A 712 -11.55 49.82 11.70
C MET A 712 -10.28 50.03 12.53
N TYR A 713 -9.14 50.32 11.89
CA TYR A 713 -7.88 50.55 12.59
C TYR A 713 -7.85 51.90 13.35
N GLY A 714 -8.52 52.93 12.85
CA GLY A 714 -8.68 54.22 13.54
C GLY A 714 -9.52 54.08 14.82
N GLU A 715 -10.68 53.42 14.73
CA GLU A 715 -11.57 53.19 15.88
C GLU A 715 -10.88 52.34 16.98
N GLN A 716 -9.97 51.44 16.59
CA GLN A 716 -9.11 50.69 17.52
C GLN A 716 -8.04 51.56 18.20
N GLN A 717 -7.60 52.68 17.61
CA GLN A 717 -6.67 53.60 18.29
C GLN A 717 -7.40 54.50 19.28
N ASP A 718 -8.56 55.06 18.92
CA ASP A 718 -9.34 55.92 19.82
C ASP A 718 -9.86 55.19 21.06
N THR A 719 -10.24 53.91 20.93
CA THR A 719 -10.65 53.08 22.07
C THR A 719 -9.50 52.75 23.04
N ASN A 720 -8.28 52.57 22.52
CA ASN A 720 -7.08 52.38 23.35
C ASN A 720 -6.64 53.69 24.05
N ASN A 721 -6.73 54.84 23.39
CA ASN A 721 -6.38 56.14 23.99
C ASN A 721 -7.30 56.51 25.18
N ASN A 722 -8.60 56.23 25.05
CA ASN A 722 -9.59 56.48 26.10
C ASN A 722 -9.40 55.57 27.34
N THR A 723 -8.93 54.33 27.16
CA THR A 723 -8.66 53.39 28.26
C THR A 723 -7.34 53.69 29.01
N THR A 724 -6.33 54.25 28.34
CA THR A 724 -5.15 54.80 29.02
C THR A 724 -5.44 56.07 29.82
N SER A 725 -6.34 56.94 29.32
CA SER A 725 -6.70 58.18 30.03
C SER A 725 -7.48 57.92 31.33
N THR A 726 -8.39 56.93 31.33
CA THR A 726 -9.16 56.58 32.53
C THR A 726 -8.34 55.83 33.58
N THR A 727 -7.34 55.03 33.17
CA THR A 727 -6.41 54.40 34.12
C THR A 727 -5.46 55.41 34.79
N SER A 728 -4.99 56.44 34.07
CA SER A 728 -4.16 57.49 34.70
C SER A 728 -4.90 58.30 35.76
N LEU A 729 -6.20 58.54 35.59
CA LEU A 729 -7.03 59.25 36.57
C LEU A 729 -7.24 58.45 37.86
N LEU A 730 -7.44 57.12 37.75
CA LEU A 730 -7.55 56.24 38.92
C LEU A 730 -6.24 56.18 39.72
N GLN A 731 -5.09 56.32 39.06
CA GLN A 731 -3.78 56.32 39.70
C GLN A 731 -3.37 57.69 40.31
N GLN A 732 -4.23 58.71 40.23
CA GLN A 732 -4.11 59.96 40.99
C GLN A 732 -5.12 60.07 42.16
N LEU A 733 -5.94 59.03 42.37
CA LEU A 733 -6.98 58.98 43.42
C LEU A 733 -6.76 57.85 44.44
N MET A 734 -5.55 57.27 44.46
CA MET A 734 -5.02 56.35 45.48
C MET A 734 -3.66 56.84 45.96
#